data_AF-A0A101GWF9-F1
#
_entry.id   AF-A0A101GWF9-F1
#
_cell.length_a   1.000
_cell.length_b   1.000
_cell.length_c   1.000
_cell.angle_alpha   90.00
_cell.angle_beta   90.00
_cell.angle_gamma   90.00
#
_symmetry.space_group_name_H-M   'P 1'
#
loop_
_entity.id
_entity.type
_entity.pdbx_description
1 polymer ?
#
loop_
_entity_poly.entity_id
_entity_poly.type
_entity_poly.pdbx_seq_one_letter_code
_entity_poly.pdbx_strand_id
1 'polypeptide(L)'
;MTRKIKLNNYNIFVLLVFFFMSFFVLFSSEKAQATIIKKDLGTLAAEAQIIMTGEVTAIQSGWEDKKIYTYVTVSKEELFKGAGDEKVIIKVPGGTVGEITCRVSDTPVFQKGEEILAFLKASGKYYELAGARQGKYTVQKDKIVGLNVTVKDISALISDKIEEKQKVKKEETVTEQVYTTRQSFPLSQNGRSFISNNVQPEKQDSALSGSSSASQPYWTTILDEGFESDWPADPKWDLYGAPDCSYTWGKESYQPYTGSYSAWCAGTCQDVCGDLNPAVDNYQNNMDAWMVYGPFDLSDATSARMTFDNWTKSAEEGYDQDGNPYESFYYGYSVDNVDFYGYYRPGDWTPWRQEYLPLDEVCGQSQVWVGFCFYSDETNNDKGTFVDNVLVEKYSGPLPEITGVSPDSGRAVAKDLTTYEAAEDSTEVTISGSSFGSSQGDVAFWAGQGNIIFTYATIKSWSDDQISCLVPGGASSYNADDGAGNLYVITSDNLVSNPSLFRVTFSCMGGTVPGNKLTYKVNANTADCAGEENSIKAAANTWNSAGSKFLFKYGGATNKTTTGIDSENSVIWVNIGYTDWLAQTWTHFNTAHPNNILESDTELSDYYNWSTAVNPPGQYDTQEITTHEFGHAFGLLDLYGTEDREKTMYGYCATGESRARTLEPDDIAGIRYLYGLVGDMNQDGSINILDLLWMASVMGPVTPQSQIADVNYDGVVNILDLLRVASNIGVQQ
;
A
#
# COMPACT_ATOMS: atom_id res chain seq x y z
N MET A 1 -51.32 64.30 -11.07
CA MET A 1 -50.67 65.35 -10.26
C MET A 1 -49.53 64.71 -9.48
N THR A 2 -48.34 65.25 -9.66
CA THR A 2 -47.03 64.66 -9.36
C THR A 2 -46.69 64.73 -7.86
N ARG A 3 -46.18 63.65 -7.26
CA ARG A 3 -45.15 63.76 -6.20
C ARG A 3 -44.35 62.46 -6.04
N LYS A 4 -43.05 62.59 -6.30
CA LYS A 4 -41.99 61.61 -6.11
C LYS A 4 -41.90 61.18 -4.64
N ILE A 5 -41.79 59.88 -4.38
CA ILE A 5 -41.16 59.34 -3.16
C ILE A 5 -39.87 58.66 -3.61
N LYS A 6 -38.74 59.10 -3.03
CA LYS A 6 -37.39 58.56 -3.23
C LYS A 6 -37.36 57.11 -2.73
N LEU A 7 -36.92 56.16 -3.56
CA LEU A 7 -36.39 54.90 -3.05
C LEU A 7 -34.99 55.16 -2.50
N ASN A 8 -34.78 54.83 -1.22
CA ASN A 8 -33.45 54.76 -0.61
C ASN A 8 -32.76 53.46 -1.04
N ASN A 9 -31.48 53.57 -1.39
CA ASN A 9 -30.59 52.53 -1.93
C ASN A 9 -30.23 51.37 -0.98
N TYR A 10 -31.05 51.07 0.03
CA TYR A 10 -30.75 50.00 1.00
C TYR A 10 -31.48 48.68 0.73
N ASN A 11 -32.55 48.67 -0.08
CA ASN A 11 -33.33 47.45 -0.35
C ASN A 11 -33.12 46.83 -1.74
N ILE A 12 -32.29 47.44 -2.59
CA ILE A 12 -31.83 46.82 -3.85
C ILE A 12 -30.53 46.01 -3.64
N PHE A 13 -29.79 46.28 -2.57
CA PHE A 13 -28.59 45.51 -2.21
C PHE A 13 -28.91 44.20 -1.47
N VAL A 14 -30.08 44.08 -0.83
CA VAL A 14 -30.45 42.89 -0.05
C VAL A 14 -31.20 41.84 -0.89
N LEU A 15 -31.79 42.23 -2.03
CA LEU A 15 -32.47 41.31 -2.96
C LEU A 15 -31.58 40.77 -4.08
N LEU A 16 -30.37 41.32 -4.27
CA LEU A 16 -29.36 40.80 -5.20
C LEU A 16 -28.35 39.85 -4.53
N VAL A 17 -28.28 39.83 -3.19
CA VAL A 17 -27.39 38.95 -2.42
C VAL A 17 -28.04 37.60 -2.09
N PHE A 18 -29.38 37.52 -2.07
CA PHE A 18 -30.10 36.26 -1.78
C PHE A 18 -30.50 35.44 -3.02
N PHE A 19 -30.25 35.93 -4.24
CA PHE A 19 -30.51 35.16 -5.47
C PHE A 19 -29.23 34.54 -6.07
N PHE A 20 -28.07 34.71 -5.43
CA PHE A 20 -26.79 34.12 -5.82
C PHE A 20 -26.30 33.02 -4.86
N MET A 21 -27.10 32.64 -3.85
CA MET A 21 -26.71 31.68 -2.80
C MET A 21 -27.55 30.39 -2.81
N SER A 22 -28.24 30.10 -3.93
CA SER A 22 -29.02 28.87 -4.12
C SER A 22 -28.87 28.28 -5.52
N PHE A 23 -27.66 28.33 -6.07
CA PHE A 23 -27.20 27.39 -7.08
C PHE A 23 -25.97 26.68 -6.48
N PHE A 24 -26.21 25.90 -5.43
CA PHE A 24 -25.35 24.76 -5.16
C PHE A 24 -25.54 23.82 -6.35
N VAL A 25 -24.73 24.05 -7.39
CA VAL A 25 -24.37 22.97 -8.30
C VAL A 25 -23.76 21.93 -7.35
N LEU A 26 -24.48 20.82 -7.17
CA LEU A 26 -23.88 19.57 -6.76
C LEU A 26 -22.83 19.26 -7.83
N PHE A 27 -21.64 19.85 -7.71
CA PHE A 27 -20.45 19.26 -8.27
C PHE A 27 -20.30 17.96 -7.49
N SER A 28 -20.77 16.86 -8.08
CA SER A 28 -20.17 15.57 -7.78
C SER A 28 -18.67 15.79 -7.85
N SER A 29 -17.97 15.61 -6.74
CA SER A 29 -16.52 15.49 -6.77
C SER A 29 -16.22 14.31 -7.69
N GLU A 30 -15.92 14.60 -8.95
CA GLU A 30 -15.34 13.59 -9.83
C GLU A 30 -14.07 13.11 -9.14
N LYS A 31 -14.01 11.81 -8.87
CA LYS A 31 -12.89 11.19 -8.16
C LYS A 31 -11.63 11.41 -9.00
N ALA A 32 -10.59 11.99 -8.41
CA ALA A 32 -9.25 12.01 -9.00
C ALA A 32 -8.75 10.57 -9.28
N GLN A 33 -8.15 10.31 -10.46
CA GLN A 33 -7.73 8.96 -10.91
C GLN A 33 -6.26 8.97 -11.32
N ALA A 34 -5.35 8.13 -10.87
CA ALA A 34 -3.93 8.26 -11.26
C ALA A 34 -3.59 8.11 -12.76
N THR A 35 -2.34 8.44 -13.11
CA THR A 35 -1.65 7.83 -14.26
C THR A 35 -1.81 6.30 -14.24
N ILE A 36 -2.10 5.74 -13.06
CA ILE A 36 -2.86 4.52 -12.80
C ILE A 36 -4.31 4.82 -12.36
N ILE A 37 -5.38 4.23 -12.89
CA ILE A 37 -6.72 4.50 -12.33
C ILE A 37 -6.79 4.14 -10.84
N LYS A 38 -7.10 5.11 -9.96
CA LYS A 38 -7.26 4.87 -8.51
C LYS A 38 -8.42 3.92 -8.29
N LYS A 39 -8.17 2.80 -7.60
CA LYS A 39 -9.18 1.78 -7.33
C LYS A 39 -9.29 1.55 -5.84
N ASP A 40 -10.52 1.58 -5.35
CA ASP A 40 -10.81 0.99 -4.04
C ASP A 40 -10.70 -0.54 -4.12
N LEU A 41 -10.56 -1.17 -2.95
CA LEU A 41 -10.48 -2.64 -2.84
C LEU A 41 -11.65 -3.34 -3.55
N GLY A 42 -12.85 -2.78 -3.49
CA GLY A 42 -14.02 -3.31 -4.19
C GLY A 42 -13.92 -3.30 -5.72
N THR A 43 -13.24 -2.30 -6.27
CA THR A 43 -12.98 -2.20 -7.71
C THR A 43 -11.91 -3.20 -8.13
N LEU A 44 -10.80 -3.29 -7.39
CA LEU A 44 -9.75 -4.30 -7.61
C LEU A 44 -10.35 -5.71 -7.55
N ALA A 45 -11.15 -5.95 -6.51
CA ALA A 45 -11.85 -7.20 -6.27
C ALA A 45 -12.77 -7.57 -7.42
N ALA A 46 -13.58 -6.63 -7.93
CA ALA A 46 -14.52 -6.89 -9.02
C ALA A 46 -13.82 -7.26 -10.34
N GLU A 47 -12.71 -6.60 -10.64
CA GLU A 47 -11.94 -6.82 -11.88
C GLU A 47 -11.03 -8.04 -11.83
N ALA A 48 -10.54 -8.39 -10.65
CA ALA A 48 -9.75 -9.59 -10.44
C ALA A 48 -10.58 -10.83 -10.78
N GLN A 49 -10.01 -11.70 -11.61
CA GLN A 49 -10.54 -13.03 -11.87
C GLN A 49 -10.10 -14.00 -10.78
N ILE A 50 -8.88 -13.80 -10.26
CA ILE A 50 -8.30 -14.56 -9.16
C ILE A 50 -7.86 -13.58 -8.09
N ILE A 51 -8.09 -13.88 -6.81
CA ILE A 51 -7.46 -13.17 -5.68
C ILE A 51 -6.82 -14.24 -4.81
N MET A 52 -5.55 -14.10 -4.49
CA MET A 52 -4.80 -15.15 -3.79
C MET A 52 -3.65 -14.62 -2.96
N THR A 53 -3.23 -15.37 -1.95
CA THR A 53 -1.87 -15.26 -1.39
C THR A 53 -0.92 -16.27 -1.98
N GLY A 54 0.37 -15.98 -1.89
CA GLY A 54 1.39 -16.98 -2.11
C GLY A 54 2.82 -16.45 -2.03
N GLU A 55 3.76 -17.35 -1.82
CA GLU A 55 5.20 -17.06 -1.89
C GLU A 55 5.68 -16.90 -3.34
N VAL A 56 6.46 -15.85 -3.57
CA VAL A 56 7.22 -15.65 -4.81
C VAL A 56 8.40 -16.63 -4.87
N THR A 57 8.19 -17.78 -5.50
CA THR A 57 9.19 -18.86 -5.58
C THR A 57 10.24 -18.66 -6.68
N ALA A 58 9.90 -17.93 -7.75
CA ALA A 58 10.84 -17.62 -8.83
C ALA A 58 10.53 -16.29 -9.50
N ILE A 59 11.58 -15.57 -9.89
CA ILE A 59 11.52 -14.35 -10.70
C ILE A 59 12.46 -14.56 -11.87
N GLN A 60 11.94 -14.48 -13.08
CA GLN A 60 12.74 -14.62 -14.31
C GLN A 60 12.33 -13.54 -15.29
N SER A 61 13.27 -12.81 -15.84
CA SER A 61 12.98 -11.84 -16.90
C SER A 61 13.36 -12.40 -18.27
N GLY A 62 12.63 -11.97 -19.30
CA GLY A 62 12.89 -12.35 -20.66
C GLY A 62 12.48 -11.26 -21.64
N TRP A 63 13.07 -11.31 -22.83
CA TRP A 63 12.65 -10.47 -23.95
C TRP A 63 11.36 -11.02 -24.55
N GLU A 64 10.37 -10.15 -24.71
CA GLU A 64 9.32 -10.32 -25.71
C GLU A 64 9.46 -9.17 -26.71
N ASP A 65 9.85 -9.52 -27.94
CA ASP A 65 10.30 -8.60 -28.97
C ASP A 65 11.46 -7.70 -28.50
N LYS A 66 11.16 -6.46 -28.11
CA LYS A 66 12.12 -5.46 -27.62
C LYS A 66 11.79 -4.93 -26.22
N LYS A 67 10.83 -5.57 -25.55
CA LYS A 67 10.44 -5.24 -24.18
C LYS A 67 10.93 -6.33 -23.24
N ILE A 68 11.37 -5.91 -22.07
CA ILE A 68 11.66 -6.84 -20.99
C ILE A 68 10.38 -7.01 -20.19
N TYR A 69 10.01 -8.27 -19.97
CA TYR A 69 8.98 -8.65 -19.02
C TYR A 69 9.59 -9.57 -17.97
N THR A 70 9.07 -9.48 -16.76
CA THR A 70 9.38 -10.36 -15.65
C THR A 70 8.21 -11.29 -15.40
N TYR A 71 8.53 -12.57 -15.31
CA TYR A 71 7.60 -13.65 -14.99
C TYR A 71 7.85 -14.06 -13.56
N VAL A 72 6.91 -13.70 -12.70
CA VAL A 72 6.92 -13.98 -11.27
C VAL A 72 6.11 -15.25 -11.06
N THR A 73 6.78 -16.33 -10.68
CA THR A 73 6.10 -17.57 -10.29
C THR A 73 5.74 -17.48 -8.83
N VAL A 74 4.44 -17.47 -8.56
CA VAL A 74 3.90 -17.46 -7.20
C VAL A 74 3.34 -18.85 -6.93
N SER A 75 3.83 -19.48 -5.86
CA SER A 75 3.22 -20.69 -5.35
C SER A 75 2.00 -20.27 -4.56
N LYS A 76 0.82 -20.61 -5.06
CA LYS A 76 -0.45 -20.23 -4.44
C LYS A 76 -0.57 -20.92 -3.08
N GLU A 77 -0.80 -20.12 -2.04
CA GLU A 77 -1.04 -20.58 -0.68
C GLU A 77 -2.54 -20.58 -0.39
N GLU A 78 -3.20 -19.43 -0.56
CA GLU A 78 -4.63 -19.27 -0.32
C GLU A 78 -5.31 -18.62 -1.53
N LEU A 79 -6.57 -18.99 -1.80
CA LEU A 79 -7.36 -18.48 -2.92
C LEU A 79 -8.64 -17.85 -2.38
N PHE A 80 -8.76 -16.53 -2.50
CA PHE A 80 -9.90 -15.74 -2.03
C PHE A 80 -10.97 -15.52 -3.09
N LYS A 81 -10.60 -15.63 -4.38
CA LYS A 81 -11.55 -15.50 -5.50
C LYS A 81 -11.05 -16.27 -6.70
N GLY A 82 -11.98 -16.84 -7.48
CA GLY A 82 -11.70 -17.43 -8.78
C GLY A 82 -11.27 -18.90 -8.71
N ALA A 83 -10.70 -19.39 -9.80
CA ALA A 83 -10.08 -20.70 -9.89
C ALA A 83 -8.72 -20.54 -10.58
N GLY A 84 -7.68 -21.19 -10.06
CA GLY A 84 -6.34 -21.12 -10.62
C GLY A 84 -5.47 -22.27 -10.17
N ASP A 85 -4.42 -22.57 -10.93
CA ASP A 85 -3.46 -23.63 -10.63
C ASP A 85 -2.70 -23.36 -9.31
N GLU A 86 -2.07 -24.39 -8.73
CA GLU A 86 -1.17 -24.23 -7.56
C GLU A 86 -0.01 -23.28 -7.82
N LYS A 87 0.34 -23.06 -9.09
CA LYS A 87 1.34 -22.08 -9.49
C LYS A 87 0.75 -21.14 -10.50
N VAL A 88 0.80 -19.85 -10.19
CA VAL A 88 0.46 -18.80 -11.14
C VAL A 88 1.73 -18.11 -11.58
N ILE A 89 1.73 -17.66 -12.83
CA ILE A 89 2.82 -16.86 -13.38
C ILE A 89 2.25 -15.48 -13.67
N ILE A 90 2.69 -14.50 -12.88
CA ILE A 90 2.35 -13.09 -13.06
C ILE A 90 3.36 -12.49 -14.03
N LYS A 91 2.88 -11.96 -15.14
CA LYS A 91 3.68 -11.22 -16.12
C LYS A 91 3.65 -9.74 -15.75
N VAL A 92 4.84 -9.18 -15.56
CA VAL A 92 5.06 -7.80 -15.12
C VAL A 92 5.95 -7.09 -16.13
N PRO A 93 5.61 -5.88 -16.59
CA PRO A 93 6.50 -5.09 -17.44
C PRO A 93 7.80 -4.71 -16.69
N GLY A 94 8.93 -4.76 -17.38
CA GLY A 94 10.25 -4.51 -16.80
C GLY A 94 10.96 -5.78 -16.32
N GLY A 95 12.18 -5.62 -15.81
CA GLY A 95 13.06 -6.72 -15.39
C GLY A 95 14.50 -6.57 -15.84
N THR A 96 15.30 -7.61 -15.65
CA THR A 96 16.73 -7.61 -16.02
C THR A 96 17.07 -8.81 -16.89
N VAL A 97 17.60 -8.56 -18.10
CA VAL A 97 18.11 -9.60 -19.00
C VAL A 97 19.55 -9.28 -19.40
N GLY A 98 20.49 -10.11 -18.95
CA GLY A 98 21.92 -9.85 -19.16
C GLY A 98 22.36 -8.58 -18.42
N GLU A 99 22.89 -7.61 -19.15
CA GLU A 99 23.35 -6.32 -18.61
C GLU A 99 22.31 -5.18 -18.75
N ILE A 100 21.10 -5.48 -19.23
CA ILE A 100 20.06 -4.48 -19.44
C ILE A 100 18.96 -4.71 -18.42
N THR A 101 18.67 -3.68 -17.64
CA THR A 101 17.49 -3.60 -16.78
C THR A 101 16.50 -2.61 -17.38
N CYS A 102 15.22 -2.96 -17.38
CA CYS A 102 14.12 -2.07 -17.71
C CYS A 102 13.26 -1.87 -16.46
N ARG A 103 13.05 -0.62 -16.06
CA ARG A 103 12.07 -0.23 -15.06
C ARG A 103 10.94 0.49 -15.77
N VAL A 104 9.72 0.04 -15.52
CA VAL A 104 8.51 0.65 -16.08
C VAL A 104 7.82 1.42 -14.96
N SER A 105 7.47 2.69 -15.18
CA SER A 105 6.66 3.43 -14.21
C SER A 105 5.39 2.65 -13.89
N ASP A 106 4.83 2.88 -12.70
CA ASP A 106 3.54 2.30 -12.35
C ASP A 106 3.49 0.76 -12.24
N THR A 107 4.63 0.08 -12.27
CA THR A 107 4.71 -1.39 -12.16
C THR A 107 5.08 -1.91 -10.76
N PRO A 108 4.52 -3.06 -10.38
CA PRO A 108 4.82 -3.75 -9.13
C PRO A 108 6.25 -4.31 -9.09
N VAL A 109 6.90 -4.23 -7.92
CA VAL A 109 8.18 -4.90 -7.64
C VAL A 109 7.93 -6.14 -6.78
N PHE A 110 8.67 -7.21 -7.06
CA PHE A 110 8.61 -8.48 -6.34
C PHE A 110 10.00 -8.89 -5.86
N GLN A 111 10.07 -9.56 -4.72
CA GLN A 111 11.28 -10.19 -4.23
C GLN A 111 11.10 -11.70 -4.13
N LYS A 112 12.16 -12.47 -4.38
CA LYS A 112 12.09 -13.93 -4.21
C LYS A 112 11.98 -14.26 -2.73
N GLY A 113 11.05 -15.15 -2.37
CA GLY A 113 10.71 -15.49 -0.98
C GLY A 113 9.75 -14.49 -0.32
N GLU A 114 9.29 -13.49 -1.06
CA GLU A 114 8.26 -12.57 -0.58
C GLU A 114 6.89 -13.26 -0.59
N GLU A 115 6.15 -13.18 0.52
CA GLU A 115 4.74 -13.51 0.56
C GLU A 115 3.91 -12.32 0.08
N ILE A 116 2.94 -12.56 -0.79
CA ILE A 116 2.11 -11.52 -1.36
C ILE A 116 0.63 -11.86 -1.26
N LEU A 117 -0.22 -10.83 -1.18
CA LEU A 117 -1.62 -10.90 -1.61
C LEU A 117 -1.70 -10.29 -3.02
N ALA A 118 -2.30 -10.99 -3.97
CA ALA A 118 -2.37 -10.61 -5.37
C ALA A 118 -3.79 -10.69 -5.93
N PHE A 119 -4.21 -9.63 -6.60
CA PHE A 119 -5.45 -9.50 -7.37
C PHE A 119 -5.10 -9.67 -8.84
N LEU A 120 -5.51 -10.78 -9.44
CA LEU A 120 -5.03 -11.24 -10.73
C LEU A 120 -6.13 -11.23 -11.78
N LYS A 121 -5.78 -10.82 -12.99
CA LYS A 121 -6.59 -10.91 -14.22
C LYS A 121 -5.86 -11.78 -15.24
N ALA A 122 -6.56 -12.66 -15.96
CA ALA A 122 -5.92 -13.46 -17.00
C ALA A 122 -5.41 -12.59 -18.15
N SER A 123 -4.19 -12.88 -18.60
CA SER A 123 -3.54 -12.25 -19.75
C SER A 123 -2.88 -13.35 -20.59
N GLY A 124 -3.65 -13.87 -21.56
CA GLY A 124 -3.23 -15.01 -22.37
C GLY A 124 -2.99 -16.27 -21.53
N LYS A 125 -1.73 -16.74 -21.47
CA LYS A 125 -1.31 -17.91 -20.68
C LYS A 125 -0.74 -17.53 -19.30
N TYR A 126 -0.69 -16.24 -18.98
CA TYR A 126 -0.17 -15.69 -17.73
C TYR A 126 -1.27 -14.90 -17.02
N TYR A 127 -0.94 -14.32 -15.88
CA TYR A 127 -1.76 -13.34 -15.17
C TYR A 127 -1.10 -11.97 -15.15
N GLU A 128 -1.90 -10.93 -15.06
CA GLU A 128 -1.48 -9.57 -14.71
C GLU A 128 -2.15 -9.17 -13.39
N LEU A 129 -1.65 -8.12 -12.74
CA LEU A 129 -2.31 -7.56 -11.56
C LEU A 129 -3.46 -6.63 -11.97
N ALA A 130 -4.63 -6.84 -11.37
CA ALA A 130 -5.77 -5.92 -11.48
C ALA A 130 -5.42 -4.60 -10.79
N GLY A 131 -5.71 -3.47 -11.43
CA GLY A 131 -5.30 -2.15 -10.93
C GLY A 131 -3.80 -1.87 -11.02
N ALA A 132 -3.07 -2.59 -11.90
CA ALA A 132 -1.62 -2.53 -12.03
C ALA A 132 -0.93 -2.74 -10.67
N ARG A 133 -0.13 -1.79 -10.20
CA ARG A 133 0.56 -1.90 -8.89
C ARG A 133 -0.40 -1.88 -7.69
N GLN A 134 -1.67 -1.51 -7.82
CA GLN A 134 -2.59 -1.50 -6.67
C GLN A 134 -3.08 -2.89 -6.29
N GLY A 135 -2.92 -3.87 -7.19
CA GLY A 135 -3.39 -5.24 -7.00
C GLY A 135 -2.44 -6.16 -6.24
N LYS A 136 -1.29 -5.69 -5.72
CA LYS A 136 -0.40 -6.53 -4.92
C LYS A 136 -0.13 -5.86 -3.57
N TYR A 137 0.09 -6.69 -2.57
CA TYR A 137 0.42 -6.28 -1.23
C TYR A 137 1.49 -7.23 -0.70
N THR A 138 2.51 -6.70 -0.03
CA THR A 138 3.49 -7.53 0.68
C THR A 138 2.89 -8.00 1.99
N VAL A 139 3.05 -9.28 2.27
CA VAL A 139 2.59 -9.93 3.49
C VAL A 139 3.80 -10.25 4.35
N GLN A 140 3.70 -9.95 5.64
CA GLN A 140 4.65 -10.42 6.65
C GLN A 140 3.86 -10.87 7.87
N LYS A 141 4.03 -12.14 8.26
CA LYS A 141 3.33 -12.74 9.41
C LYS A 141 1.80 -12.50 9.32
N ASP A 142 1.22 -12.80 8.16
CA ASP A 142 -0.21 -12.62 7.82
C ASP A 142 -0.77 -11.18 7.90
N LYS A 143 0.10 -10.19 8.09
CA LYS A 143 -0.27 -8.78 8.02
C LYS A 143 0.17 -8.16 6.71
N ILE A 144 -0.67 -7.27 6.21
CA ILE A 144 -0.32 -6.44 5.07
C ILE A 144 0.65 -5.38 5.56
N VAL A 145 1.88 -5.37 5.03
CA VAL A 145 2.88 -4.39 5.46
C VAL A 145 2.32 -2.99 5.21
N GLY A 146 2.06 -2.24 6.28
CA GLY A 146 1.61 -0.84 6.26
C GLY A 146 0.12 -0.56 6.22
N LEU A 147 -0.69 -1.59 6.29
CA LEU A 147 -2.07 -1.49 6.76
C LEU A 147 -2.10 -2.42 7.96
N ASN A 148 -2.34 -1.94 9.18
CA ASN A 148 -2.35 -2.79 10.39
C ASN A 148 -3.58 -3.72 10.40
N VAL A 149 -3.75 -4.50 9.33
CA VAL A 149 -4.86 -5.35 8.93
C VAL A 149 -4.27 -6.64 8.40
N THR A 150 -4.97 -7.76 8.64
CA THR A 150 -4.51 -9.06 8.14
C THR A 150 -4.88 -9.25 6.67
N VAL A 151 -4.20 -10.16 5.98
CA VAL A 151 -4.53 -10.53 4.59
C VAL A 151 -6.00 -10.98 4.46
N LYS A 152 -6.50 -11.66 5.49
CA LYS A 152 -7.88 -12.13 5.58
C LYS A 152 -8.89 -11.02 5.86
N ASP A 153 -8.54 -9.97 6.62
CA ASP A 153 -9.42 -8.81 6.80
C ASP A 153 -9.59 -8.04 5.48
N ILE A 154 -8.52 -7.96 4.68
CA ILE A 154 -8.62 -7.47 3.31
C ILE A 154 -9.51 -8.40 2.46
N SER A 155 -9.38 -9.73 2.58
CA SER A 155 -10.26 -10.67 1.88
C SER A 155 -11.74 -10.55 2.26
N ALA A 156 -12.06 -10.30 3.53
CA ALA A 156 -13.44 -10.08 3.97
C ALA A 156 -14.01 -8.77 3.37
N LEU A 157 -13.23 -7.68 3.38
CA LEU A 157 -13.60 -6.41 2.74
C LEU A 157 -13.81 -6.54 1.22
N ILE A 158 -13.04 -7.40 0.56
CA ILE A 158 -13.15 -7.70 -0.88
C ILE A 158 -14.49 -8.37 -1.20
N SER A 159 -14.88 -9.38 -0.43
CA SER A 159 -16.13 -10.12 -0.63
C SER A 159 -17.36 -9.23 -0.39
N ASP A 160 -17.38 -8.46 0.70
CA ASP A 160 -18.46 -7.51 1.03
C ASP A 160 -18.64 -6.46 -0.08
N LYS A 161 -17.54 -5.91 -0.59
CA LYS A 161 -17.55 -4.90 -1.66
C LYS A 161 -17.97 -5.46 -3.02
N ILE A 162 -17.67 -6.72 -3.34
CA ILE A 162 -18.12 -7.38 -4.58
C ILE A 162 -19.65 -7.55 -4.56
N GLU A 163 -20.22 -7.96 -3.43
CA GLU A 163 -21.67 -8.10 -3.28
C GLU A 163 -22.41 -6.76 -3.30
N GLU A 164 -21.84 -5.73 -2.67
CA GLU A 164 -22.34 -4.35 -2.66
C GLU A 164 -22.49 -3.79 -4.09
N LYS A 165 -21.47 -3.97 -4.95
CA LYS A 165 -21.52 -3.52 -6.36
C LYS A 165 -22.49 -4.32 -7.24
N GLN A 166 -22.72 -5.60 -6.94
CA GLN A 166 -23.69 -6.42 -7.65
C GLN A 166 -25.14 -6.04 -7.28
N LYS A 167 -25.39 -5.58 -6.05
CA LYS A 167 -26.67 -5.04 -5.58
C LYS A 167 -26.95 -3.63 -6.13
N VAL A 168 -25.94 -2.74 -6.21
CA VAL A 168 -26.06 -1.36 -6.74
C VAL A 168 -26.45 -1.27 -8.23
N LYS A 169 -26.13 -2.27 -9.06
CA LYS A 169 -26.62 -2.31 -10.46
C LYS A 169 -28.13 -2.58 -10.58
N LYS A 170 -28.81 -2.97 -9.50
CA LYS A 170 -30.22 -3.36 -9.50
C LYS A 170 -31.16 -2.32 -8.89
N GLU A 171 -30.68 -1.43 -8.03
CA GLU A 171 -31.53 -0.49 -7.29
C GLU A 171 -30.85 0.89 -7.21
N GLU A 172 -31.21 1.79 -8.14
CA GLU A 172 -31.15 3.23 -7.84
C GLU A 172 -32.09 3.49 -6.64
N THR A 173 -31.63 4.32 -5.69
CA THR A 173 -32.28 4.79 -4.45
C THR A 173 -32.33 3.82 -3.27
N VAL A 174 -31.39 3.99 -2.31
CA VAL A 174 -31.60 4.43 -0.91
C VAL A 174 -30.25 4.30 -0.15
N THR A 175 -30.10 5.14 0.88
CA THR A 175 -28.90 5.59 1.60
C THR A 175 -27.96 4.52 2.19
N GLU A 176 -26.67 4.85 2.13
CA GLU A 176 -25.46 4.18 2.59
C GLU A 176 -25.41 3.98 4.13
N GLN A 177 -25.13 2.75 4.58
CA GLN A 177 -24.58 2.46 5.92
C GLN A 177 -23.35 1.56 5.80
N VAL A 178 -22.29 2.01 6.45
CA VAL A 178 -20.92 1.50 6.44
C VAL A 178 -20.80 0.28 7.37
N TYR A 179 -20.22 -0.83 6.91
CA TYR A 179 -19.86 -1.98 7.75
C TYR A 179 -18.36 -2.25 7.68
N THR A 180 -17.65 -1.83 8.72
CA THR A 180 -16.28 -2.21 9.07
C THR A 180 -16.18 -2.27 10.59
N THR A 181 -16.97 -3.12 11.23
CA THR A 181 -17.06 -3.14 12.70
C THR A 181 -16.80 -4.54 13.24
N ARG A 182 -15.86 -4.64 14.18
CA ARG A 182 -15.81 -5.74 15.16
C ARG A 182 -17.22 -5.97 15.68
N GLN A 183 -17.69 -7.20 15.61
CA GLN A 183 -19.04 -7.55 16.07
C GLN A 183 -18.95 -8.19 17.45
N SER A 184 -19.88 -7.82 18.31
CA SER A 184 -20.07 -8.46 19.62
C SER A 184 -20.84 -9.75 19.43
N PHE A 185 -20.36 -10.84 20.01
CA PHE A 185 -21.08 -12.11 20.00
C PHE A 185 -21.28 -12.67 21.41
N PRO A 186 -22.53 -12.94 21.80
CA PRO A 186 -22.81 -13.47 23.11
C PRO A 186 -22.37 -14.94 23.20
N LEU A 187 -21.76 -15.29 24.31
CA LEU A 187 -21.52 -16.67 24.69
C LEU A 187 -22.86 -17.40 24.81
N SER A 188 -23.02 -18.48 24.04
CA SER A 188 -24.24 -19.28 23.99
C SER A 188 -24.41 -20.13 25.26
N GLN A 189 -25.07 -19.58 26.29
CA GLN A 189 -25.25 -20.26 27.59
C GLN A 189 -26.43 -21.26 27.63
N ASN A 190 -26.91 -21.76 26.49
CA ASN A 190 -28.09 -22.65 26.47
C ASN A 190 -27.77 -24.15 26.67
N GLY A 191 -26.50 -24.53 26.90
CA GLY A 191 -26.10 -25.83 27.43
C GLY A 191 -25.89 -25.76 28.95
N ARG A 192 -26.45 -26.71 29.71
CA ARG A 192 -26.37 -26.73 31.19
C ARG A 192 -24.92 -26.76 31.67
N SER A 193 -24.52 -25.76 32.47
CA SER A 193 -23.33 -25.86 33.31
C SER A 193 -23.44 -27.07 34.24
N PHE A 194 -22.60 -28.09 34.01
CA PHE A 194 -22.37 -29.18 34.95
C PHE A 194 -20.96 -29.08 35.51
N ILE A 195 -20.80 -28.34 36.60
CA ILE A 195 -19.76 -28.66 37.58
C ILE A 195 -20.47 -29.08 38.87
N SER A 196 -20.43 -30.38 39.16
CA SER A 196 -20.85 -30.90 40.46
C SER A 196 -19.80 -30.58 41.53
N ASN A 197 -20.16 -29.63 42.39
CA ASN A 197 -19.88 -29.51 43.83
C ASN A 197 -18.45 -29.62 44.40
N ASN A 198 -18.12 -28.51 45.08
CA ASN A 198 -17.50 -28.40 46.41
C ASN A 198 -16.10 -28.97 46.64
N VAL A 199 -15.10 -28.10 46.49
CA VAL A 199 -14.07 -27.88 47.52
C VAL A 199 -13.78 -26.37 47.58
N GLN A 200 -14.07 -25.73 48.71
CA GLN A 200 -13.44 -24.46 49.05
C GLN A 200 -12.01 -24.73 49.51
N PRO A 201 -11.05 -23.86 49.17
CA PRO A 201 -9.93 -23.61 50.06
C PRO A 201 -9.97 -22.18 50.60
N GLU A 202 -9.76 -22.12 51.90
CA GLU A 202 -9.60 -20.94 52.71
C GLU A 202 -8.46 -20.04 52.24
N LYS A 203 -8.62 -18.75 52.53
CA LYS A 203 -7.52 -17.78 52.63
C LYS A 203 -6.35 -18.35 53.43
N GLN A 204 -5.15 -18.28 52.87
CA GLN A 204 -3.97 -18.10 53.68
C GLN A 204 -2.98 -17.16 53.00
N ASP A 205 -2.84 -15.97 53.60
CA ASP A 205 -1.71 -15.08 53.40
C ASP A 205 -0.41 -15.80 53.72
N SER A 206 0.59 -15.65 52.85
CA SER A 206 1.97 -15.53 53.29
C SER A 206 2.78 -14.73 52.28
N ALA A 207 3.05 -13.48 52.64
CA ALA A 207 4.06 -12.65 52.03
C ALA A 207 5.44 -13.30 52.11
N LEU A 208 6.20 -13.27 51.02
CA LEU A 208 7.66 -13.34 51.05
C LEU A 208 8.23 -12.28 50.10
N SER A 209 8.88 -11.32 50.73
CA SER A 209 9.71 -10.27 50.15
C SER A 209 10.84 -10.83 49.30
N GLY A 210 11.05 -10.26 48.11
CA GLY A 210 12.24 -10.47 47.29
C GLY A 210 12.51 -9.23 46.45
N SER A 211 13.71 -8.68 46.61
CA SER A 211 14.22 -7.41 46.08
C SER A 211 13.95 -7.11 44.60
N SER A 212 13.63 -5.84 44.34
CA SER A 212 13.65 -5.16 43.05
C SER A 212 14.98 -5.34 42.30
N SER A 213 14.97 -6.16 41.25
CA SER A 213 15.79 -5.94 40.06
C SER A 213 14.83 -5.43 38.99
N ALA A 214 15.05 -4.22 38.46
CA ALA A 214 14.31 -3.74 37.29
C ALA A 214 14.52 -4.75 36.15
N SER A 215 13.54 -5.60 35.90
CA SER A 215 13.51 -6.47 34.73
C SER A 215 13.35 -5.56 33.52
N GLN A 216 14.21 -5.74 32.52
CA GLN A 216 14.00 -5.18 31.19
C GLN A 216 12.56 -5.50 30.75
N PRO A 217 11.85 -4.59 30.09
CA PRO A 217 10.53 -4.92 29.56
C PRO A 217 10.72 -5.97 28.46
N TYR A 218 10.07 -7.12 28.62
CA TYR A 218 10.03 -8.18 27.61
C TYR A 218 8.59 -8.67 27.49
N TRP A 219 8.25 -9.18 26.31
CA TRP A 219 7.01 -9.92 26.10
C TRP A 219 6.93 -11.08 27.09
N THR A 220 5.89 -11.06 27.93
CA THR A 220 5.60 -12.09 28.91
C THR A 220 4.50 -12.98 28.35
N THR A 221 4.81 -14.27 28.22
CA THR A 221 3.85 -15.30 27.83
C THR A 221 2.81 -15.49 28.94
N ILE A 222 1.53 -15.33 28.58
CA ILE A 222 0.36 -15.60 29.41
C ILE A 222 -0.10 -17.04 29.20
N LEU A 223 -0.15 -17.47 27.94
CA LEU A 223 -0.57 -18.80 27.51
C LEU A 223 0.36 -19.26 26.40
N ASP A 224 0.79 -20.51 26.45
CA ASP A 224 1.45 -21.23 25.36
C ASP A 224 0.87 -22.65 25.36
N GLU A 225 -0.06 -22.90 24.44
CA GLU A 225 -0.89 -24.09 24.40
C GLU A 225 -0.80 -24.78 23.03
N GLY A 226 -0.07 -25.89 22.99
CA GLY A 226 -0.04 -26.82 21.85
C GLY A 226 -0.91 -28.06 22.06
N PHE A 227 -1.80 -28.07 23.06
CA PHE A 227 -2.70 -29.17 23.42
C PHE A 227 -2.00 -30.47 23.82
N GLU A 228 -0.73 -30.39 24.25
CA GLU A 228 0.10 -31.55 24.61
C GLU A 228 -0.08 -32.02 26.07
N SER A 229 -0.64 -31.18 26.94
CA SER A 229 -0.83 -31.40 28.38
C SER A 229 -2.15 -32.14 28.72
N ASP A 230 -2.55 -32.14 29.99
CA ASP A 230 -3.84 -32.66 30.47
C ASP A 230 -4.99 -31.66 30.18
N TRP A 231 -5.15 -31.30 28.89
CA TRP A 231 -6.16 -30.37 28.41
C TRP A 231 -7.55 -31.03 28.43
N PRO A 232 -8.64 -30.30 28.81
CA PRO A 232 -8.75 -28.86 29.07
C PRO A 232 -8.53 -28.46 30.55
N ALA A 233 -7.99 -29.36 31.39
CA ALA A 233 -7.85 -29.09 32.83
C ALA A 233 -6.61 -28.27 33.17
N ASP A 234 -5.52 -28.44 32.41
CA ASP A 234 -4.25 -27.73 32.62
C ASP A 234 -3.52 -27.39 31.30
N PRO A 235 -3.42 -26.09 30.92
CA PRO A 235 -4.10 -24.95 31.53
C PRO A 235 -5.62 -25.08 31.41
N LYS A 236 -6.36 -24.45 32.32
CA LYS A 236 -7.82 -24.58 32.36
C LYS A 236 -8.50 -23.84 31.21
N TRP A 237 -9.30 -24.55 30.43
CA TRP A 237 -10.25 -24.01 29.45
C TRP A 237 -11.68 -24.34 29.84
N ASP A 238 -12.60 -23.39 29.64
CA ASP A 238 -14.02 -23.62 29.78
C ASP A 238 -14.62 -23.97 28.41
N LEU A 239 -15.33 -25.10 28.34
CA LEU A 239 -15.91 -25.63 27.10
C LEU A 239 -17.44 -25.54 27.13
N TYR A 240 -18.05 -25.09 26.03
CA TYR A 240 -19.51 -25.01 25.88
C TYR A 240 -19.92 -25.63 24.53
N GLY A 241 -21.10 -26.25 24.48
CA GLY A 241 -21.67 -26.83 23.26
C GLY A 241 -23.19 -26.73 23.23
N ALA A 242 -23.78 -26.49 22.06
CA ALA A 242 -25.23 -26.47 21.83
C ALA A 242 -25.56 -26.60 20.32
N PRO A 243 -26.85 -26.77 19.96
CA PRO A 243 -27.83 -27.68 20.57
C PRO A 243 -27.62 -29.17 20.18
N ASP A 244 -28.26 -30.08 20.90
CA ASP A 244 -28.19 -31.54 20.74
C ASP A 244 -26.80 -32.16 21.00
N CYS A 245 -26.73 -33.08 21.97
CA CYS A 245 -25.51 -33.77 22.39
C CYS A 245 -24.36 -32.88 22.93
N SER A 246 -24.50 -31.55 22.88
CA SER A 246 -23.54 -30.57 23.40
C SER A 246 -22.09 -30.89 23.00
N TYR A 247 -21.89 -31.22 21.71
CA TYR A 247 -20.56 -31.44 21.16
C TYR A 247 -19.73 -30.15 21.27
N THR A 248 -18.48 -30.31 21.67
CA THR A 248 -17.54 -29.21 21.87
C THR A 248 -16.11 -29.68 21.63
N TRP A 249 -15.16 -28.79 21.91
CA TRP A 249 -13.75 -28.99 21.64
C TRP A 249 -13.17 -30.19 22.41
N GLY A 250 -12.31 -30.97 21.76
CA GLY A 250 -11.65 -32.15 22.32
C GLY A 250 -10.20 -32.23 21.86
N LYS A 251 -9.31 -32.73 22.72
CA LYS A 251 -7.90 -32.97 22.38
C LYS A 251 -7.79 -34.20 21.48
N GLU A 252 -7.21 -34.02 20.29
CA GLU A 252 -7.19 -35.05 19.25
C GLU A 252 -5.82 -35.23 18.59
N SER A 253 -5.49 -36.47 18.24
CA SER A 253 -4.21 -36.84 17.59
C SER A 253 -4.30 -36.98 16.06
N TYR A 254 -5.48 -36.74 15.50
CA TYR A 254 -5.75 -36.98 14.08
C TYR A 254 -5.05 -35.97 13.16
N GLN A 255 -5.07 -34.70 13.54
CA GLN A 255 -4.58 -33.60 12.71
C GLN A 255 -3.82 -32.60 13.61
N PRO A 256 -2.65 -32.92 14.18
CA PRO A 256 -1.81 -31.93 14.84
C PRO A 256 -1.04 -31.08 13.83
N TYR A 257 -0.78 -29.80 14.15
CA TYR A 257 0.14 -28.98 13.35
C TYR A 257 1.57 -29.21 13.80
N THR A 258 1.81 -29.13 15.12
CA THR A 258 3.07 -29.51 15.75
C THR A 258 2.82 -30.43 16.93
N GLY A 259 3.82 -31.22 17.33
CA GLY A 259 3.62 -32.18 18.42
C GLY A 259 2.75 -33.38 18.01
N SER A 260 1.92 -33.84 18.93
CA SER A 260 1.09 -35.05 18.81
C SER A 260 -0.41 -34.76 18.85
N TYR A 261 -0.84 -33.58 19.30
CA TYR A 261 -2.25 -33.27 19.49
C TYR A 261 -2.62 -31.86 19.01
N SER A 262 -3.92 -31.64 18.80
CA SER A 262 -4.57 -30.35 18.52
C SER A 262 -5.97 -30.37 19.12
N ALA A 263 -6.61 -29.21 19.31
CA ALA A 263 -8.03 -29.18 19.70
C ALA A 263 -8.94 -29.27 18.48
N TRP A 264 -9.89 -30.21 18.50
CA TRP A 264 -10.90 -30.40 17.46
C TRP A 264 -12.29 -30.00 17.94
N CYS A 265 -13.03 -29.21 17.17
CA CYS A 265 -14.29 -28.59 17.59
C CYS A 265 -15.43 -29.54 17.97
N ALA A 266 -15.35 -30.83 17.62
CA ALA A 266 -16.35 -31.85 17.93
C ALA A 266 -15.80 -33.05 18.73
N GLY A 267 -14.60 -32.92 19.30
CA GLY A 267 -13.90 -34.03 19.94
C GLY A 267 -14.49 -34.49 21.27
N THR A 268 -15.32 -33.67 21.94
CA THR A 268 -15.95 -34.05 23.21
C THR A 268 -17.46 -33.90 23.15
N CYS A 269 -18.21 -34.90 23.61
CA CYS A 269 -19.64 -34.79 23.87
C CYS A 269 -19.89 -34.49 25.35
N GLN A 270 -20.48 -33.34 25.68
CA GLN A 270 -20.79 -33.00 27.09
C GLN A 270 -22.07 -33.69 27.62
N ASP A 271 -22.82 -34.39 26.76
CA ASP A 271 -24.04 -35.14 27.10
C ASP A 271 -23.88 -36.66 26.83
N VAL A 272 -24.98 -37.40 26.69
CA VAL A 272 -25.00 -38.88 26.63
C VAL A 272 -24.67 -39.48 25.25
N CYS A 273 -24.21 -38.68 24.29
CA CYS A 273 -24.11 -39.12 22.89
C CYS A 273 -22.75 -39.76 22.53
N GLY A 274 -21.77 -39.67 23.42
CA GLY A 274 -20.43 -40.22 23.23
C GLY A 274 -19.56 -39.38 22.30
N ASP A 275 -18.26 -39.43 22.51
CA ASP A 275 -17.28 -38.66 21.74
C ASP A 275 -17.18 -39.16 20.29
N LEU A 276 -16.86 -38.24 19.38
CA LEU A 276 -16.66 -38.54 17.95
C LEU A 276 -15.17 -38.75 17.68
N ASN A 277 -14.85 -39.51 16.64
CA ASN A 277 -13.48 -39.73 16.19
C ASN A 277 -13.25 -39.09 14.82
N PRO A 278 -12.42 -38.04 14.70
CA PRO A 278 -12.24 -37.32 13.44
C PRO A 278 -11.64 -38.16 12.30
N ALA A 279 -11.06 -39.34 12.60
CA ALA A 279 -10.59 -40.27 11.57
C ALA A 279 -11.71 -40.94 10.76
N VAL A 280 -12.92 -41.03 11.33
CA VAL A 280 -14.06 -41.72 10.71
C VAL A 280 -15.35 -40.92 10.75
N ASP A 281 -15.47 -39.99 11.70
CA ASP A 281 -16.64 -39.15 11.92
C ASP A 281 -16.39 -37.72 11.40
N ASN A 282 -17.48 -37.01 11.19
CA ASN A 282 -17.54 -35.57 10.88
C ASN A 282 -18.18 -34.84 12.07
N TYR A 283 -18.06 -33.51 12.13
CA TYR A 283 -18.83 -32.73 13.11
C TYR A 283 -20.34 -32.94 12.90
N GLN A 284 -21.16 -32.63 13.90
CA GLN A 284 -22.61 -32.72 13.78
C GLN A 284 -23.22 -31.40 13.31
N ASN A 285 -24.39 -31.49 12.69
CA ASN A 285 -25.19 -30.34 12.31
C ASN A 285 -25.73 -29.66 13.59
N ASN A 286 -25.97 -28.35 13.53
CA ASN A 286 -26.41 -27.50 14.62
C ASN A 286 -25.40 -27.44 15.78
N MET A 287 -24.11 -27.33 15.49
CA MET A 287 -23.10 -27.12 16.52
C MET A 287 -22.89 -25.62 16.80
N ASP A 288 -22.63 -25.33 18.06
CA ASP A 288 -22.21 -24.03 18.60
C ASP A 288 -21.21 -24.34 19.72
N ALA A 289 -20.00 -24.71 19.29
CA ALA A 289 -18.96 -25.30 20.11
C ALA A 289 -17.93 -24.23 20.49
N TRP A 290 -17.89 -23.86 21.77
CA TRP A 290 -16.95 -22.88 22.32
C TRP A 290 -15.86 -23.53 23.16
N MET A 291 -14.63 -23.01 23.03
CA MET A 291 -13.60 -23.12 24.05
C MET A 291 -13.10 -21.73 24.43
N VAL A 292 -13.01 -21.46 25.73
CA VAL A 292 -12.67 -20.14 26.27
C VAL A 292 -11.54 -20.28 27.28
N TYR A 293 -10.50 -19.47 27.11
CA TYR A 293 -9.39 -19.33 28.05
C TYR A 293 -9.47 -17.97 28.76
N GLY A 294 -9.41 -18.01 30.08
CA GLY A 294 -9.39 -16.81 30.93
C GLY A 294 -10.18 -16.99 32.24
N PRO A 295 -10.32 -15.90 33.03
CA PRO A 295 -9.73 -14.59 32.77
C PRO A 295 -8.22 -14.60 32.99
N PHE A 296 -7.50 -13.83 32.18
CA PHE A 296 -6.12 -13.43 32.43
C PHE A 296 -6.02 -11.90 32.57
N ASP A 297 -4.90 -11.43 33.12
CA ASP A 297 -4.70 -10.04 33.54
C ASP A 297 -3.82 -9.26 32.55
N LEU A 298 -4.40 -8.24 31.91
CA LEU A 298 -3.73 -7.25 31.05
C LEU A 298 -3.66 -5.86 31.70
N SER A 299 -3.91 -5.72 33.01
CA SER A 299 -4.02 -4.41 33.67
C SER A 299 -2.73 -3.60 33.68
N ASP A 300 -1.58 -4.27 33.63
CA ASP A 300 -0.25 -3.68 33.53
C ASP A 300 0.31 -3.68 32.09
N ALA A 301 -0.43 -4.23 31.12
CA ALA A 301 0.00 -4.33 29.75
C ALA A 301 -0.18 -2.99 29.02
N THR A 302 0.77 -2.65 28.16
CA THR A 302 0.72 -1.54 27.19
C THR A 302 0.53 -2.05 25.76
N SER A 303 0.85 -3.32 25.49
CA SER A 303 0.48 -4.04 24.27
C SER A 303 0.23 -5.51 24.60
N ALA A 304 -0.63 -6.18 23.83
CA ALA A 304 -0.92 -7.61 24.01
C ALA A 304 -1.39 -8.24 22.69
N ARG A 305 -1.17 -9.54 22.54
CA ARG A 305 -1.53 -10.29 21.34
C ARG A 305 -1.86 -11.75 21.62
N MET A 306 -2.63 -12.35 20.72
CA MET A 306 -2.77 -13.79 20.59
C MET A 306 -2.39 -14.24 19.18
N THR A 307 -1.64 -15.33 19.07
CA THR A 307 -1.40 -16.06 17.82
C THR A 307 -1.79 -17.52 18.00
N PHE A 308 -2.24 -18.19 16.94
CA PHE A 308 -2.55 -19.62 16.98
C PHE A 308 -2.54 -20.21 15.56
N ASP A 309 -2.32 -21.51 15.43
CA ASP A 309 -2.46 -22.22 14.16
C ASP A 309 -3.88 -22.78 14.02
N ASN A 310 -4.46 -22.75 12.82
CA ASN A 310 -5.81 -23.22 12.56
C ASN A 310 -5.92 -24.00 11.24
N TRP A 311 -6.81 -24.98 11.22
CA TRP A 311 -7.23 -25.73 10.05
C TRP A 311 -8.74 -25.95 10.15
N THR A 312 -9.54 -25.50 9.20
CA THR A 312 -11.01 -25.74 9.23
C THR A 312 -11.47 -26.33 7.92
N LYS A 313 -12.23 -27.42 8.00
CA LYS A 313 -12.88 -28.04 6.85
C LYS A 313 -14.40 -28.02 7.05
N SER A 314 -15.07 -27.17 6.31
CA SER A 314 -16.50 -26.91 6.35
C SER A 314 -17.18 -27.62 5.17
N ALA A 315 -18.41 -28.09 5.39
CA ALA A 315 -19.24 -28.72 4.37
C ALA A 315 -20.01 -27.69 3.52
N GLU A 316 -20.19 -26.48 4.03
CA GLU A 316 -21.03 -25.45 3.41
C GLU A 316 -20.44 -24.03 3.57
N GLU A 317 -20.27 -23.34 2.43
CA GLU A 317 -19.79 -21.96 2.39
C GLU A 317 -20.95 -20.98 2.12
N GLY A 318 -20.89 -19.80 2.75
CA GLY A 318 -21.78 -18.68 2.45
C GLY A 318 -22.64 -18.25 3.64
N TYR A 319 -23.65 -17.44 3.34
CA TYR A 319 -24.56 -16.84 4.32
C TYR A 319 -26.02 -17.11 3.97
N ASP A 320 -26.86 -17.22 4.99
CA ASP A 320 -28.30 -17.24 4.85
C ASP A 320 -28.85 -15.86 4.39
N GLN A 321 -30.14 -15.82 4.08
CA GLN A 321 -30.83 -14.59 3.63
C GLN A 321 -30.84 -13.46 4.66
N ASP A 322 -30.58 -13.77 5.94
CA ASP A 322 -30.53 -12.83 7.06
C ASP A 322 -29.09 -12.39 7.36
N GLY A 323 -28.09 -12.92 6.63
CA GLY A 323 -26.68 -12.58 6.72
C GLY A 323 -25.91 -13.37 7.78
N ASN A 324 -26.43 -14.50 8.26
CA ASN A 324 -25.70 -15.40 9.17
C ASN A 324 -24.92 -16.44 8.37
N PRO A 325 -23.66 -16.76 8.73
CA PRO A 325 -22.90 -17.77 8.02
C PRO A 325 -23.50 -19.17 8.26
N TYR A 326 -23.57 -20.01 7.22
CA TYR A 326 -24.04 -21.40 7.35
C TYR A 326 -23.13 -22.21 8.28
N GLU A 327 -21.82 -22.07 8.11
CA GLU A 327 -20.81 -22.65 8.99
C GLU A 327 -19.69 -21.65 9.20
N SER A 328 -19.22 -21.51 10.44
CA SER A 328 -18.14 -20.55 10.72
C SER A 328 -17.26 -20.95 11.88
N PHE A 329 -15.98 -20.66 11.73
CA PHE A 329 -15.03 -20.61 12.82
C PHE A 329 -14.87 -19.16 13.29
N TYR A 330 -15.00 -18.92 14.58
CA TYR A 330 -14.85 -17.63 15.20
C TYR A 330 -13.72 -17.67 16.23
N TYR A 331 -12.99 -16.57 16.35
CA TYR A 331 -12.07 -16.34 17.45
C TYR A 331 -12.05 -14.87 17.85
N GLY A 332 -11.90 -14.59 19.14
CA GLY A 332 -11.94 -13.22 19.66
C GLY A 332 -11.57 -13.12 21.12
N TYR A 333 -11.70 -11.92 21.66
CA TYR A 333 -11.48 -11.64 23.08
C TYR A 333 -12.75 -11.12 23.75
N SER A 334 -12.82 -11.19 25.07
CA SER A 334 -13.91 -10.60 25.86
C SER A 334 -13.34 -9.92 27.12
N VAL A 335 -14.08 -8.94 27.64
CA VAL A 335 -13.79 -8.26 28.92
C VAL A 335 -14.85 -8.56 29.99
N ASP A 336 -15.86 -9.36 29.66
CA ASP A 336 -16.98 -9.70 30.55
C ASP A 336 -17.35 -11.19 30.52
N ASN A 337 -16.67 -11.99 29.69
CA ASN A 337 -16.96 -13.41 29.45
C ASN A 337 -18.37 -13.69 28.93
N VAL A 338 -19.01 -12.68 28.33
CA VAL A 338 -20.33 -12.77 27.73
C VAL A 338 -20.21 -12.34 26.28
N ASP A 339 -19.79 -11.12 26.01
CA ASP A 339 -19.66 -10.61 24.65
C ASP A 339 -18.20 -10.73 24.19
N PHE A 340 -17.98 -11.55 23.17
CA PHE A 340 -16.68 -11.67 22.52
C PHE A 340 -16.64 -10.76 21.28
N TYR A 341 -15.50 -10.08 21.12
CA TYR A 341 -15.18 -9.22 19.99
C TYR A 341 -14.03 -9.85 19.22
N GLY A 342 -14.23 -10.10 17.93
CA GLY A 342 -13.29 -10.88 17.16
C GLY A 342 -13.66 -11.01 15.69
N TYR A 343 -13.18 -12.08 15.08
CA TYR A 343 -13.28 -12.32 13.65
C TYR A 343 -14.09 -13.57 13.35
N TYR A 344 -14.93 -13.48 12.31
CA TYR A 344 -15.62 -14.63 11.70
C TYR A 344 -14.85 -15.14 10.51
N ARG A 345 -14.69 -16.46 10.46
CA ARG A 345 -14.07 -17.21 9.38
C ARG A 345 -15.10 -18.23 8.87
N PRO A 346 -16.04 -17.82 7.99
CA PRO A 346 -16.99 -18.75 7.39
C PRO A 346 -16.32 -19.68 6.37
N GLY A 347 -16.82 -20.90 6.20
CA GLY A 347 -16.38 -21.81 5.14
C GLY A 347 -15.06 -22.56 5.37
N ASP A 348 -14.46 -23.05 4.26
CA ASP A 348 -13.24 -23.86 4.25
C ASP A 348 -11.96 -23.02 4.44
N TRP A 349 -11.07 -23.48 5.31
CA TRP A 349 -9.87 -22.78 5.74
C TRP A 349 -8.69 -23.75 5.91
N THR A 350 -8.58 -24.71 4.99
CA THR A 350 -7.43 -25.62 4.87
C THR A 350 -6.46 -25.12 3.79
N PRO A 351 -5.13 -25.38 3.85
CA PRO A 351 -4.40 -26.14 4.88
C PRO A 351 -4.17 -25.33 6.17
N TRP A 352 -3.29 -25.80 7.05
CA TRP A 352 -2.91 -25.12 8.29
C TRP A 352 -2.37 -23.71 8.00
N ARG A 353 -2.73 -22.74 8.82
CA ARG A 353 -2.15 -21.40 8.83
C ARG A 353 -2.11 -20.83 10.23
N GLN A 354 -1.29 -19.79 10.43
CA GLN A 354 -1.26 -19.03 11.67
C GLN A 354 -2.27 -17.88 11.60
N GLU A 355 -2.90 -17.54 12.71
CA GLU A 355 -3.85 -16.45 12.87
C GLU A 355 -3.32 -15.51 13.96
N TYR A 356 -3.67 -14.22 13.86
CA TYR A 356 -3.26 -13.17 14.81
C TYR A 356 -4.47 -12.37 15.28
N LEU A 357 -4.55 -12.12 16.60
CA LEU A 357 -5.56 -11.28 17.24
C LEU A 357 -4.86 -10.21 18.09
N PRO A 358 -4.94 -8.91 17.72
CA PRO A 358 -4.43 -7.83 18.56
C PRO A 358 -5.32 -7.67 19.80
N LEU A 359 -4.70 -7.54 20.96
CA LEU A 359 -5.37 -7.33 22.24
C LEU A 359 -5.09 -5.92 22.81
N ASP A 360 -4.46 -5.03 22.03
CA ASP A 360 -4.07 -3.68 22.47
C ASP A 360 -5.25 -2.84 22.98
N GLU A 361 -6.44 -3.01 22.40
CA GLU A 361 -7.66 -2.30 22.82
C GLU A 361 -8.17 -2.71 24.20
N VAL A 362 -7.74 -3.86 24.72
CA VAL A 362 -8.11 -4.38 26.04
C VAL A 362 -6.94 -4.42 27.02
N CYS A 363 -5.79 -3.84 26.65
CA CYS A 363 -4.75 -3.48 27.61
C CYS A 363 -5.33 -2.55 28.70
N GLY A 364 -4.89 -2.74 29.94
CA GLY A 364 -5.45 -2.07 31.12
C GLY A 364 -6.62 -2.79 31.79
N GLN A 365 -7.18 -3.85 31.17
CA GLN A 365 -8.24 -4.67 31.77
C GLN A 365 -7.66 -5.79 32.65
N SER A 366 -8.21 -5.98 33.85
CA SER A 366 -7.75 -7.01 34.79
C SER A 366 -8.37 -8.39 34.57
N GLN A 367 -9.38 -8.48 33.70
CA GLN A 367 -10.04 -9.73 33.34
C GLN A 367 -10.32 -9.72 31.85
N VAL A 368 -9.52 -10.46 31.10
CA VAL A 368 -9.67 -10.66 29.66
C VAL A 368 -9.76 -12.15 29.38
N TRP A 369 -10.61 -12.50 28.43
CA TRP A 369 -10.73 -13.86 27.92
C TRP A 369 -10.39 -13.87 26.44
N VAL A 370 -9.90 -15.00 25.95
CA VAL A 370 -9.88 -15.33 24.53
C VAL A 370 -10.75 -16.55 24.30
N GLY A 371 -11.44 -16.59 23.17
CA GLY A 371 -12.40 -17.65 22.88
C GLY A 371 -12.36 -18.03 21.42
N PHE A 372 -12.67 -19.30 21.18
CA PHE A 372 -12.83 -19.91 19.87
C PHE A 372 -14.20 -20.55 19.80
N CYS A 373 -14.90 -20.38 18.67
CA CYS A 373 -16.19 -20.99 18.43
C CYS A 373 -16.22 -21.66 17.05
N PHE A 374 -16.82 -22.84 16.97
CA PHE A 374 -17.24 -23.42 15.70
C PHE A 374 -18.76 -23.55 15.68
N TYR A 375 -19.36 -22.94 14.66
CA TYR A 375 -20.79 -22.96 14.41
C TYR A 375 -21.10 -23.77 13.14
N SER A 376 -22.13 -24.63 13.19
CA SER A 376 -22.72 -25.30 12.03
C SER A 376 -24.24 -25.20 12.06
N ASP A 377 -24.86 -25.20 10.88
CA ASP A 377 -26.31 -25.16 10.71
C ASP A 377 -26.95 -26.57 10.60
N GLU A 378 -28.21 -26.64 10.20
CA GLU A 378 -28.97 -27.89 10.16
C GLU A 378 -28.59 -28.85 9.01
N THR A 379 -27.73 -28.45 8.07
CA THR A 379 -27.42 -29.22 6.85
C THR A 379 -25.93 -29.49 6.66
N ASN A 380 -25.62 -30.68 6.12
CA ASN A 380 -24.26 -31.12 5.76
C ASN A 380 -23.24 -31.15 6.92
N ASN A 381 -22.18 -31.94 6.78
CA ASN A 381 -21.07 -31.91 7.72
C ASN A 381 -19.76 -32.41 7.11
N ASP A 382 -18.64 -31.98 7.69
CA ASP A 382 -17.28 -32.34 7.29
C ASP A 382 -16.35 -32.40 8.53
N LYS A 383 -15.04 -32.14 8.38
CA LYS A 383 -14.07 -32.30 9.47
C LYS A 383 -14.03 -31.17 10.48
N GLY A 384 -14.59 -30.00 10.23
CA GLY A 384 -14.68 -28.91 11.19
C GLY A 384 -13.31 -28.29 11.49
N THR A 385 -13.22 -27.58 12.62
CA THR A 385 -12.00 -26.84 12.98
C THR A 385 -11.08 -27.62 13.92
N PHE A 386 -9.79 -27.55 13.61
CA PHE A 386 -8.66 -27.87 14.46
C PHE A 386 -7.88 -26.59 14.79
N VAL A 387 -7.47 -26.45 16.04
CA VAL A 387 -6.64 -25.34 16.54
C VAL A 387 -5.40 -25.91 17.23
N ASP A 388 -4.26 -25.28 17.04
CA ASP A 388 -2.97 -25.65 17.64
C ASP A 388 -2.13 -24.40 17.98
N ASN A 389 -1.06 -24.55 18.78
CA ASN A 389 -0.09 -23.50 19.15
C ASN A 389 -0.69 -22.13 19.54
N VAL A 390 -1.67 -22.13 20.44
CA VAL A 390 -2.26 -20.89 20.96
C VAL A 390 -1.27 -20.21 21.91
N LEU A 391 -0.73 -19.08 21.47
CA LEU A 391 0.19 -18.24 22.22
C LEU A 391 -0.47 -16.90 22.53
N VAL A 392 -0.61 -16.56 23.82
CA VAL A 392 -1.06 -15.24 24.28
C VAL A 392 0.09 -14.59 25.02
N GLU A 393 0.43 -13.36 24.65
CA GLU A 393 1.53 -12.62 25.26
C GLU A 393 1.11 -11.18 25.57
N LYS A 394 1.72 -10.61 26.61
CA LYS A 394 1.61 -9.18 26.93
C LYS A 394 2.98 -8.51 27.03
N TYR A 395 2.98 -7.21 26.78
CA TYR A 395 4.12 -6.33 26.99
C TYR A 395 3.71 -5.26 28.00
N SER A 396 4.48 -5.12 29.09
CA SER A 396 4.19 -4.17 30.19
C SER A 396 5.18 -2.98 30.23
N GLY A 397 6.03 -2.84 29.19
CA GLY A 397 6.98 -1.74 29.07
C GLY A 397 6.38 -0.49 28.43
N PRO A 398 7.09 0.65 28.41
CA PRO A 398 6.66 1.78 27.60
C PRO A 398 6.70 1.41 26.10
N LEU A 399 5.72 1.89 25.35
CA LEU A 399 5.74 1.81 23.88
C LEU A 399 6.75 2.82 23.32
N PRO A 400 7.38 2.52 22.16
CA PRO A 400 8.22 3.50 21.46
C PRO A 400 7.41 4.77 21.17
N GLU A 401 8.00 5.93 21.44
CA GLU A 401 7.35 7.22 21.21
C GLU A 401 8.29 8.14 20.43
N ILE A 402 7.81 8.68 19.31
CA ILE A 402 8.47 9.75 18.57
C ILE A 402 7.99 11.09 19.11
N THR A 403 8.94 11.90 19.59
CA THR A 403 8.71 13.24 20.14
C THR A 403 9.17 14.36 19.21
N GLY A 404 10.02 14.06 18.22
CA GLY A 404 10.46 15.04 17.23
C GLY A 404 11.18 14.43 16.03
N VAL A 405 11.10 15.12 14.90
CA VAL A 405 11.75 14.76 13.63
C VAL A 405 12.41 16.03 13.09
N SER A 406 13.72 15.98 12.79
CA SER A 406 14.47 17.14 12.33
C SER A 406 15.53 16.75 11.27
N PRO A 407 15.52 17.39 10.08
CA PRO A 407 14.46 18.27 9.60
C PRO A 407 13.13 17.52 9.43
N ASP A 408 12.02 18.25 9.45
CA ASP A 408 10.66 17.72 9.23
C ASP A 408 10.27 17.64 7.75
N SER A 409 11.20 18.01 6.86
CA SER A 409 11.00 18.00 5.42
C SER A 409 12.31 17.80 4.67
N GLY A 410 12.25 17.18 3.50
CA GLY A 410 13.44 16.92 2.69
C GLY A 410 13.22 16.01 1.50
N ARG A 411 14.32 15.73 0.79
CA ARG A 411 14.36 14.90 -0.42
C ARG A 411 14.46 13.42 -0.09
N ALA A 412 13.83 12.60 -0.92
CA ALA A 412 13.80 11.14 -0.83
C ALA A 412 14.53 10.53 -2.04
N VAL A 413 15.84 10.28 -1.91
CA VAL A 413 16.69 9.88 -3.04
C VAL A 413 17.09 8.40 -2.90
N ALA A 414 16.81 7.61 -3.93
CA ALA A 414 17.35 6.26 -4.02
C ALA A 414 18.82 6.26 -4.47
N LYS A 415 19.59 5.28 -4.03
CA LYS A 415 21.02 5.10 -4.33
C LYS A 415 21.33 4.94 -5.82
N ASP A 416 20.49 4.21 -6.55
CA ASP A 416 20.63 3.95 -7.99
C ASP A 416 19.27 3.55 -8.61
N LEU A 417 19.23 3.16 -9.89
CA LEU A 417 18.00 2.79 -10.61
C LEU A 417 17.43 1.40 -10.23
N THR A 418 18.11 0.62 -9.39
CA THR A 418 17.74 -0.78 -9.06
C THR A 418 17.05 -0.94 -7.71
N THR A 419 17.15 0.06 -6.83
CA THR A 419 16.70 -0.02 -5.44
C THR A 419 16.00 1.25 -4.99
N TYR A 420 15.32 1.18 -3.85
CA TYR A 420 14.79 2.33 -3.12
C TYR A 420 15.65 2.68 -1.89
N GLU A 421 16.69 1.89 -1.58
CA GLU A 421 17.68 2.19 -0.53
C GLU A 421 18.18 3.62 -0.68
N ALA A 422 18.29 4.36 0.42
CA ALA A 422 18.64 5.77 0.38
C ALA A 422 20.06 5.99 -0.16
N ALA A 423 20.23 7.00 -1.02
CA ALA A 423 21.54 7.53 -1.40
C ALA A 423 22.21 8.22 -0.20
N GLU A 424 23.55 8.26 -0.19
CA GLU A 424 24.31 8.92 0.90
C GLU A 424 23.99 10.41 1.03
N ASP A 425 23.59 11.05 -0.07
CA ASP A 425 23.20 12.45 -0.13
C ASP A 425 21.67 12.63 -0.12
N SER A 426 20.88 11.61 0.23
CA SER A 426 19.47 11.81 0.59
C SER A 426 19.35 12.65 1.88
N THR A 427 18.14 13.06 2.26
CA THR A 427 17.96 13.80 3.51
C THR A 427 18.28 12.90 4.71
N GLU A 428 19.26 13.31 5.52
CA GLU A 428 19.50 12.73 6.84
C GLU A 428 18.52 13.35 7.85
N VAL A 429 17.81 12.50 8.58
CA VAL A 429 16.80 12.86 9.56
C VAL A 429 17.19 12.33 10.92
N THR A 430 17.15 13.21 11.92
CA THR A 430 17.24 12.85 13.33
C THR A 430 15.82 12.70 13.90
N ILE A 431 15.51 11.50 14.38
CA ILE A 431 14.26 11.17 15.08
C ILE A 431 14.59 11.14 16.57
N SER A 432 13.91 11.95 17.37
CA SER A 432 14.02 11.98 18.83
C SER A 432 12.78 11.36 19.46
N GLY A 433 12.97 10.62 20.55
CA GLY A 433 11.91 9.86 21.17
C GLY A 433 12.32 9.16 22.44
N SER A 434 11.62 8.07 22.75
CA SER A 434 11.94 7.20 23.87
C SER A 434 11.50 5.77 23.59
N SER A 435 12.07 4.82 24.33
CA SER A 435 11.67 3.40 24.29
C SER A 435 11.86 2.73 22.93
N PHE A 436 12.82 3.22 22.12
CA PHE A 436 13.20 2.56 20.87
C PHE A 436 14.01 1.27 21.12
N GLY A 437 14.54 1.10 22.34
CA GLY A 437 15.38 -0.03 22.70
C GLY A 437 16.84 0.15 22.27
N SER A 438 17.72 -0.66 22.86
CA SER A 438 19.16 -0.63 22.56
C SER A 438 19.57 -1.44 21.32
N SER A 439 18.68 -2.30 20.84
CA SER A 439 18.88 -3.07 19.60
C SER A 439 18.19 -2.35 18.46
N GLN A 440 18.90 -2.20 17.35
CA GLN A 440 18.37 -1.54 16.15
C GLN A 440 17.15 -2.29 15.62
N GLY A 441 16.05 -1.56 15.43
CA GLY A 441 14.91 -1.98 14.62
C GLY A 441 14.92 -1.27 13.26
N ASP A 442 13.74 -0.87 12.79
CA ASP A 442 13.53 -0.24 11.50
C ASP A 442 12.87 1.14 11.61
N VAL A 443 13.07 1.97 10.59
CA VAL A 443 12.32 3.21 10.40
C VAL A 443 11.59 3.13 9.06
N ALA A 444 10.27 3.21 9.11
CA ALA A 444 9.40 3.10 7.95
C ALA A 444 8.89 4.48 7.53
N PHE A 445 9.01 4.78 6.23
CA PHE A 445 8.43 5.95 5.58
C PHE A 445 7.31 5.51 4.65
N TRP A 446 6.13 6.12 4.77
CA TRP A 446 5.02 5.83 3.88
C TRP A 446 5.40 6.21 2.45
N ALA A 447 5.23 5.26 1.54
CA ALA A 447 5.54 5.43 0.13
C ALA A 447 4.26 5.63 -0.70
N GLY A 448 3.08 5.24 -0.19
CA GLY A 448 1.79 5.39 -0.88
C GLY A 448 1.68 4.66 -2.23
N GLN A 449 2.72 3.89 -2.59
CA GLN A 449 2.79 3.03 -3.76
C GLN A 449 2.08 1.73 -3.40
N GLY A 450 0.97 1.37 -4.07
CA GLY A 450 0.12 0.21 -3.71
C GLY A 450 0.82 -0.98 -3.02
N ASN A 451 1.88 -1.53 -3.64
CA ASN A 451 2.67 -2.68 -3.16
C ASN A 451 3.79 -2.40 -2.15
N ILE A 452 4.23 -1.15 -2.06
CA ILE A 452 5.29 -0.65 -1.17
C ILE A 452 4.60 0.44 -0.36
N ILE A 453 3.77 0.01 0.59
CA ILE A 453 3.06 0.96 1.46
C ILE A 453 4.08 1.71 2.31
N PHE A 454 5.18 1.04 2.65
CA PHE A 454 6.35 1.61 3.31
C PHE A 454 7.63 1.32 2.54
N THR A 455 8.50 2.31 2.50
CA THR A 455 9.91 2.18 2.15
C THR A 455 10.74 2.40 3.43
N TYR A 456 11.87 1.70 3.56
CA TYR A 456 12.62 1.64 4.81
C TYR A 456 13.87 2.48 4.76
N ALA A 457 14.11 3.24 5.82
CA ALA A 457 15.24 4.15 5.89
C ALA A 457 16.57 3.41 6.05
N THR A 458 17.65 4.01 5.53
CA THR A 458 19.00 3.53 5.82
C THR A 458 19.43 4.10 7.18
N ILE A 459 19.43 3.26 8.23
CA ILE A 459 19.81 3.65 9.59
C ILE A 459 21.32 3.98 9.67
N LYS A 460 21.66 5.15 10.20
CA LYS A 460 23.02 5.63 10.43
C LYS A 460 23.47 5.42 11.87
N SER A 461 22.57 5.64 12.83
CA SER A 461 22.79 5.41 14.26
C SER A 461 21.48 5.14 14.98
N TRP A 462 21.54 4.36 16.04
CA TRP A 462 20.38 3.98 16.86
C TRP A 462 20.73 4.06 18.35
N SER A 463 19.87 4.69 19.13
CA SER A 463 19.79 4.61 20.59
C SER A 463 18.34 4.48 21.02
N ASP A 464 18.12 4.30 22.33
CA ASP A 464 16.79 4.20 22.93
C ASP A 464 15.92 5.46 22.73
N ASP A 465 16.55 6.61 22.50
CA ASP A 465 15.92 7.93 22.46
C ASP A 465 16.24 8.75 21.20
N GLN A 466 17.13 8.26 20.33
CA GLN A 466 17.54 8.98 19.14
C GLN A 466 17.96 8.04 18.00
N ILE A 467 17.43 8.30 16.80
CA ILE A 467 17.78 7.58 15.58
C ILE A 467 18.23 8.60 14.55
N SER A 468 19.34 8.35 13.85
CA SER A 468 19.68 9.06 12.61
C SER A 468 19.52 8.10 11.44
N CYS A 469 18.84 8.52 10.39
CA CYS A 469 18.60 7.70 9.20
C CYS A 469 18.49 8.56 7.93
N LEU A 470 18.71 7.95 6.78
CA LEU A 470 18.52 8.58 5.47
C LEU A 470 17.15 8.23 4.90
N VAL A 471 16.44 9.25 4.41
CA VAL A 471 15.12 9.08 3.78
C VAL A 471 15.28 8.28 2.48
N PRO A 472 14.63 7.12 2.35
CA PRO A 472 14.77 6.28 1.16
C PRO A 472 14.02 6.85 -0.03
N GLY A 473 14.42 6.46 -1.24
CA GLY A 473 13.66 6.77 -2.45
C GLY A 473 12.25 6.14 -2.40
N GLY A 474 11.31 6.77 -3.09
CA GLY A 474 9.91 6.33 -3.11
C GLY A 474 9.08 6.75 -1.91
N ALA A 475 9.68 7.34 -0.87
CA ALA A 475 8.93 7.94 0.24
C ALA A 475 8.03 9.07 -0.28
N SER A 476 6.81 9.16 0.28
CA SER A 476 5.81 10.18 -0.03
C SER A 476 5.47 11.00 1.21
N SER A 477 4.88 12.19 1.01
CA SER A 477 4.39 13.00 2.12
C SER A 477 3.19 12.32 2.80
N TYR A 478 2.85 12.76 4.00
CA TYR A 478 1.71 12.24 4.75
C TYR A 478 0.35 12.55 4.10
N ASN A 479 -0.66 11.77 4.50
CA ASN A 479 -2.07 12.06 4.23
C ASN A 479 -2.63 12.89 5.40
N ALA A 480 -3.26 14.03 5.10
CA ALA A 480 -3.79 14.93 6.11
C ALA A 480 -5.18 14.51 6.64
N ASP A 481 -5.90 13.64 5.92
CA ASP A 481 -7.30 13.31 6.22
C ASP A 481 -7.48 12.44 7.47
N ASP A 482 -6.43 11.72 7.90
CA ASP A 482 -6.41 10.88 9.11
C ASP A 482 -5.47 11.38 10.21
N GLY A 483 -4.65 12.42 9.92
CA GLY A 483 -3.64 12.95 10.83
C GLY A 483 -2.58 11.93 11.24
N ALA A 484 -2.45 10.82 10.51
CA ALA A 484 -1.76 9.61 10.98
C ALA A 484 -0.26 9.58 10.69
N GLY A 485 0.37 10.70 10.31
CA GLY A 485 1.80 10.77 9.97
C GLY A 485 2.23 9.84 8.82
N ASN A 486 3.51 9.88 8.46
CA ASN A 486 4.10 9.01 7.43
C ASN A 486 5.41 8.37 7.86
N LEU A 487 5.86 8.60 9.09
CA LEU A 487 7.11 8.08 9.63
C LEU A 487 6.82 7.31 10.92
N TYR A 488 7.34 6.08 10.99
CA TYR A 488 7.21 5.20 12.15
C TYR A 488 8.57 4.62 12.55
N VAL A 489 8.77 4.42 13.86
CA VAL A 489 9.86 3.59 14.40
C VAL A 489 9.26 2.23 14.76
N ILE A 490 9.90 1.18 14.26
CA ILE A 490 9.58 -0.21 14.57
C ILE A 490 10.75 -0.76 15.37
N THR A 491 10.56 -1.13 16.63
CA THR A 491 11.63 -1.63 17.49
C THR A 491 12.00 -3.07 17.14
N SER A 492 13.15 -3.56 17.62
CA SER A 492 13.62 -4.94 17.36
C SER A 492 12.67 -6.04 17.85
N ASP A 493 11.78 -5.73 18.80
CA ASP A 493 10.72 -6.57 19.33
C ASP A 493 9.35 -6.34 18.67
N ASN A 494 9.32 -5.60 17.56
CA ASN A 494 8.15 -5.28 16.71
C ASN A 494 7.09 -4.40 17.39
N LEU A 495 7.47 -3.55 18.34
CA LEU A 495 6.60 -2.47 18.80
C LEU A 495 6.66 -1.33 17.79
N VAL A 496 5.52 -0.68 17.55
CA VAL A 496 5.40 0.41 16.59
C VAL A 496 5.13 1.70 17.34
N SER A 497 5.85 2.77 16.99
CA SER A 497 5.67 4.07 17.62
C SER A 497 4.36 4.75 17.23
N ASN A 498 4.03 5.83 17.94
CA ASN A 498 3.11 6.81 17.37
C ASN A 498 3.65 7.31 16.02
N PRO A 499 2.77 7.69 15.09
CA PRO A 499 3.20 8.28 13.85
C PRO A 499 3.82 9.66 14.03
N SER A 500 4.72 10.01 13.10
CA SER A 500 5.25 11.36 12.97
C SER A 500 5.17 11.88 11.53
N LEU A 501 5.23 13.20 11.37
CA LEU A 501 5.10 13.88 10.09
C LEU A 501 6.47 14.19 9.49
N PHE A 502 6.64 13.87 8.21
CA PHE A 502 7.77 14.27 7.38
C PHE A 502 7.27 14.66 5.99
N ARG A 503 7.49 15.90 5.55
CA ARG A 503 7.09 16.37 4.21
C ARG A 503 8.18 16.03 3.19
N VAL A 504 7.87 15.16 2.24
CA VAL A 504 8.79 14.87 1.13
C VAL A 504 8.73 16.04 0.14
N THR A 505 9.86 16.64 -0.18
CA THR A 505 9.93 17.68 -1.22
C THR A 505 9.78 17.03 -2.58
N PHE A 506 10.74 16.19 -2.97
CA PHE A 506 10.69 15.36 -4.15
C PHE A 506 11.28 13.98 -3.88
N SER A 507 10.92 13.01 -4.71
CA SER A 507 11.57 11.70 -4.73
C SER A 507 12.16 11.38 -6.10
N CYS A 508 13.32 10.74 -6.13
CA CYS A 508 13.99 10.35 -7.36
C CYS A 508 14.75 9.04 -7.21
N MET A 509 14.99 8.42 -8.36
CA MET A 509 15.97 7.34 -8.49
C MET A 509 17.39 7.93 -8.56
N GLY A 510 18.41 7.16 -8.18
CA GLY A 510 19.81 7.60 -8.19
C GLY A 510 20.48 7.65 -9.57
N GLY A 511 19.72 7.66 -10.66
CA GLY A 511 20.24 7.62 -12.04
C GLY A 511 19.84 8.80 -12.91
N THR A 512 20.66 9.05 -13.94
CA THR A 512 20.50 10.19 -14.85
C THR A 512 20.68 9.77 -16.30
N VAL A 513 20.16 10.59 -17.22
CA VAL A 513 20.42 10.49 -18.66
C VAL A 513 21.80 11.07 -18.97
N PRO A 514 22.75 10.27 -19.50
CA PRO A 514 24.08 10.75 -19.85
C PRO A 514 24.04 11.94 -20.82
N GLY A 515 24.83 12.96 -20.51
CA GLY A 515 24.93 14.17 -21.33
C GLY A 515 23.73 15.13 -21.21
N ASN A 516 22.85 14.93 -20.22
CA ASN A 516 21.75 15.84 -19.86
C ASN A 516 20.81 16.13 -21.04
N LYS A 517 20.65 15.18 -21.98
CA LYS A 517 19.79 15.37 -23.15
C LYS A 517 19.12 14.07 -23.53
N LEU A 518 17.79 14.11 -23.62
CA LEU A 518 16.97 13.02 -24.13
C LEU A 518 16.29 13.49 -25.42
N THR A 519 16.62 12.85 -26.54
CA THR A 519 15.96 13.13 -27.82
C THR A 519 14.76 12.20 -27.98
N TYR A 520 13.56 12.75 -28.12
CA TYR A 520 12.32 11.99 -28.23
C TYR A 520 11.63 12.19 -29.58
N LYS A 521 10.90 11.19 -30.04
CA LYS A 521 10.02 11.27 -31.22
C LYS A 521 8.58 10.98 -30.85
N VAL A 522 7.65 11.47 -31.66
CA VAL A 522 6.21 11.34 -31.37
C VAL A 522 5.52 10.60 -32.51
N ASN A 523 4.70 9.59 -32.17
CA ASN A 523 3.66 9.12 -33.06
C ASN A 523 2.32 9.67 -32.56
N ALA A 524 1.75 10.64 -33.28
CA ALA A 524 0.44 11.20 -32.97
C ALA A 524 -0.64 10.30 -33.60
N ASN A 525 -0.90 9.16 -32.95
CA ASN A 525 -1.72 8.09 -33.52
C ASN A 525 -3.02 7.78 -32.76
N THR A 526 -3.44 8.67 -31.86
CA THR A 526 -4.78 8.59 -31.27
C THR A 526 -5.80 9.26 -32.18
N ALA A 527 -7.04 8.77 -32.20
CA ALA A 527 -8.11 9.34 -33.04
C ALA A 527 -8.95 10.41 -32.31
N ASP A 528 -8.75 10.56 -31.00
CA ASP A 528 -9.67 11.31 -30.13
C ASP A 528 -9.49 12.82 -30.20
N CYS A 529 -8.29 13.29 -30.52
CA CYS A 529 -7.95 14.70 -30.55
C CYS A 529 -6.97 15.04 -31.66
N ALA A 530 -6.76 16.33 -31.89
CA ALA A 530 -5.78 16.83 -32.84
C ALA A 530 -4.77 17.74 -32.12
N GLY A 531 -3.53 17.76 -32.63
CA GLY A 531 -2.46 18.61 -32.10
C GLY A 531 -1.61 17.92 -31.02
N GLU A 532 -1.65 16.60 -30.95
CA GLU A 532 -0.98 15.76 -29.97
C GLU A 532 0.52 16.02 -29.97
N GLU A 533 1.16 16.07 -31.15
CA GLU A 533 2.59 16.39 -31.25
C GLU A 533 2.95 17.74 -30.59
N ASN A 534 2.10 18.76 -30.77
CA ASN A 534 2.33 20.05 -30.12
C ASN A 534 2.09 20.00 -28.61
N SER A 535 1.16 19.16 -28.17
CA SER A 535 0.91 18.88 -26.75
C SER A 535 2.12 18.23 -26.08
N ILE A 536 2.70 17.18 -26.71
CA ILE A 536 3.92 16.51 -26.23
C ILE A 536 5.12 17.49 -26.23
N LYS A 537 5.24 18.33 -27.25
CA LYS A 537 6.26 19.39 -27.28
C LYS A 537 6.09 20.42 -26.17
N ALA A 538 4.86 20.75 -25.81
CA ALA A 538 4.58 21.63 -24.69
C ALA A 538 4.99 20.98 -23.36
N ALA A 539 4.71 19.69 -23.16
CA ALA A 539 5.17 18.92 -21.99
C ALA A 539 6.71 18.91 -21.86
N ALA A 540 7.43 18.63 -22.97
CA ALA A 540 8.89 18.72 -23.00
C ALA A 540 9.39 20.13 -22.64
N ASN A 541 8.72 21.16 -23.16
CA ASN A 541 9.10 22.55 -22.90
C ASN A 541 8.87 22.96 -21.45
N THR A 542 7.83 22.45 -20.79
CA THR A 542 7.60 22.66 -19.36
C THR A 542 8.84 22.25 -18.54
N TRP A 543 9.40 21.07 -18.80
CA TRP A 543 10.65 20.62 -18.15
C TRP A 543 11.89 21.39 -18.61
N ASN A 544 12.01 21.71 -19.91
CA ASN A 544 13.14 22.50 -20.43
C ASN A 544 13.21 23.91 -19.79
N SER A 545 12.06 24.45 -19.38
CA SER A 545 11.94 25.73 -18.68
C SER A 545 12.18 25.66 -17.18
N ALA A 546 12.41 24.47 -16.59
CA ALA A 546 12.70 24.32 -15.16
C ALA A 546 14.07 24.91 -14.74
N GLY A 547 14.90 25.35 -15.70
CA GLY A 547 16.22 25.90 -15.44
C GLY A 547 17.29 24.85 -15.10
N SER A 548 16.99 23.57 -15.34
CA SER A 548 17.98 22.50 -15.27
C SER A 548 18.88 22.49 -16.52
N LYS A 549 20.07 21.88 -16.42
CA LYS A 549 20.92 21.56 -17.59
C LYS A 549 20.28 20.52 -18.50
N PHE A 550 19.31 19.74 -18.00
CA PHE A 550 18.63 18.71 -18.78
C PHE A 550 17.80 19.28 -19.94
N LEU A 551 17.83 18.64 -21.11
CA LEU A 551 17.04 19.05 -22.28
C LEU A 551 16.31 17.87 -22.92
N PHE A 552 14.99 17.99 -23.03
CA PHE A 552 14.21 17.25 -24.00
C PHE A 552 14.33 17.88 -25.39
N LYS A 553 14.84 17.12 -26.35
CA LYS A 553 14.99 17.54 -27.75
C LYS A 553 14.02 16.79 -28.64
N TYR A 554 13.15 17.52 -29.34
CA TYR A 554 12.27 16.91 -30.32
C TYR A 554 13.05 16.40 -31.54
N GLY A 555 12.95 15.11 -31.82
CA GLY A 555 13.62 14.38 -32.89
C GLY A 555 12.79 14.17 -34.16
N GLY A 556 11.57 14.71 -34.21
CA GLY A 556 10.63 14.54 -35.32
C GLY A 556 9.56 13.48 -35.07
N ALA A 557 8.67 13.31 -36.04
CA ALA A 557 7.63 12.29 -36.00
C ALA A 557 8.22 10.88 -36.18
N THR A 558 7.57 9.89 -35.58
CA THR A 558 7.84 8.47 -35.80
C THR A 558 6.55 7.73 -36.17
N ASN A 559 6.69 6.60 -36.87
CA ASN A 559 5.56 5.73 -37.23
C ASN A 559 5.53 4.47 -36.36
N LYS A 560 6.31 4.42 -35.27
CA LYS A 560 6.34 3.29 -34.33
C LYS A 560 5.01 3.16 -33.61
N THR A 561 4.53 1.93 -33.48
CA THR A 561 3.29 1.61 -32.76
C THR A 561 3.54 0.73 -31.52
N THR A 562 4.81 0.54 -31.17
CA THR A 562 5.26 -0.25 -30.01
C THR A 562 6.53 0.38 -29.43
N THR A 563 6.69 0.39 -28.11
CA THR A 563 7.95 0.77 -27.45
C THR A 563 8.89 -0.42 -27.24
N GLY A 564 10.09 -0.15 -26.73
CA GLY A 564 11.12 -1.14 -26.46
C GLY A 564 12.48 -0.68 -26.97
N ILE A 565 13.54 -1.23 -26.39
CA ILE A 565 14.91 -0.76 -26.60
C ILE A 565 15.33 -0.81 -28.08
N ASP A 566 15.48 0.35 -28.72
CA ASP A 566 15.93 0.46 -30.10
C ASP A 566 16.63 1.76 -30.48
N SER A 567 17.19 2.44 -29.47
CA SER A 567 17.90 3.72 -29.62
C SER A 567 16.98 4.89 -30.02
N GLU A 568 15.67 4.76 -29.83
CA GLU A 568 14.69 5.82 -30.10
C GLU A 568 13.68 5.93 -28.96
N ASN A 569 13.84 6.98 -28.14
CA ASN A 569 12.84 7.37 -27.14
C ASN A 569 11.55 7.81 -27.85
N SER A 570 10.51 7.00 -27.79
CA SER A 570 9.26 7.17 -28.52
C SER A 570 8.13 7.53 -27.57
N VAL A 571 7.31 8.51 -27.94
CA VAL A 571 6.05 8.86 -27.25
C VAL A 571 4.90 8.49 -28.17
N ILE A 572 4.11 7.49 -27.78
CA ILE A 572 3.13 6.85 -28.67
C ILE A 572 1.84 6.50 -27.92
N TRP A 573 0.72 6.39 -28.66
CA TRP A 573 -0.51 5.80 -28.15
C TRP A 573 -0.59 4.33 -28.54
N VAL A 574 -0.96 3.46 -27.61
CA VAL A 574 -1.06 2.01 -27.84
C VAL A 574 -2.43 1.51 -27.40
N ASN A 575 -3.14 0.86 -28.31
CA ASN A 575 -4.41 0.21 -28.00
C ASN A 575 -4.19 -1.28 -27.72
N ILE A 576 -4.21 -1.66 -26.44
CA ILE A 576 -4.18 -3.06 -25.99
C ILE A 576 -5.49 -3.47 -25.30
N GLY A 577 -6.57 -2.72 -25.55
CA GLY A 577 -7.80 -2.82 -24.77
C GLY A 577 -7.71 -2.13 -23.41
N TYR A 578 -8.58 -2.50 -22.49
CA TYR A 578 -8.63 -1.90 -21.15
C TYR A 578 -7.30 -2.04 -20.40
N THR A 579 -6.76 -0.91 -19.93
CA THR A 579 -5.55 -0.86 -19.11
C THR A 579 -5.85 -0.26 -17.74
N ASP A 580 -5.10 -0.64 -16.72
CA ASP A 580 -5.23 -0.03 -15.39
C ASP A 580 -4.44 1.27 -15.25
N TRP A 581 -3.74 1.66 -16.32
CA TRP A 581 -2.88 2.82 -16.44
C TRP A 581 -3.26 3.66 -17.66
N LEU A 582 -3.13 4.97 -17.54
CA LEU A 582 -3.28 5.99 -18.58
C LEU A 582 -2.00 6.09 -19.41
N ALA A 583 -0.84 6.01 -18.76
CA ALA A 583 0.44 5.96 -19.43
C ALA A 583 1.47 5.13 -18.64
N GLN A 584 2.58 4.76 -19.30
CA GLN A 584 3.72 4.08 -18.72
C GLN A 584 5.02 4.57 -19.39
N THR A 585 6.06 4.74 -18.60
CA THR A 585 7.41 5.09 -19.06
C THR A 585 8.37 3.92 -18.86
N TRP A 586 8.98 3.46 -19.95
CA TRP A 586 9.87 2.30 -20.02
C TRP A 586 11.33 2.73 -20.01
N THR A 587 11.93 2.84 -18.83
CA THR A 587 13.29 3.30 -18.65
C THR A 587 14.28 2.13 -18.61
N HIS A 588 15.11 2.03 -19.65
CA HIS A 588 16.16 1.04 -19.79
C HIS A 588 17.50 1.61 -19.32
N PHE A 589 18.26 0.82 -18.57
CA PHE A 589 19.58 1.20 -18.05
C PHE A 589 20.52 0.00 -17.98
N ASN A 590 21.82 0.27 -17.89
CA ASN A 590 22.82 -0.78 -17.76
C ASN A 590 22.90 -1.24 -16.31
N THR A 591 22.72 -2.53 -16.04
CA THR A 591 22.77 -3.11 -14.68
C THR A 591 24.15 -2.94 -14.03
N ALA A 592 25.24 -2.98 -14.80
CA ALA A 592 26.61 -2.76 -14.30
C ALA A 592 26.92 -1.28 -14.05
N HIS A 593 26.12 -0.37 -14.61
CA HIS A 593 26.19 1.07 -14.38
C HIS A 593 24.79 1.61 -14.06
N PRO A 594 24.22 1.25 -12.90
CA PRO A 594 22.81 1.43 -12.58
C PRO A 594 22.40 2.90 -12.36
N ASN A 595 23.30 3.84 -12.62
CA ASN A 595 23.03 5.29 -12.59
C ASN A 595 22.90 5.89 -14.00
N ASN A 596 23.04 5.10 -15.07
CA ASN A 596 23.04 5.58 -16.44
C ASN A 596 21.80 5.08 -17.19
N ILE A 597 20.84 5.99 -17.41
CA ILE A 597 19.69 5.74 -18.27
C ILE A 597 20.16 5.65 -19.73
N LEU A 598 19.83 4.57 -20.41
CA LEU A 598 20.19 4.34 -21.82
C LEU A 598 19.09 4.84 -22.76
N GLU A 599 17.84 4.56 -22.43
CA GLU A 599 16.66 4.82 -23.27
C GLU A 599 15.42 4.88 -22.39
N SER A 600 14.45 5.72 -22.75
CA SER A 600 13.18 5.84 -22.07
C SER A 600 12.06 6.13 -23.08
N ASP A 601 11.15 5.19 -23.24
CA ASP A 601 9.95 5.34 -24.07
C ASP A 601 8.73 5.66 -23.22
N THR A 602 7.73 6.36 -23.77
CA THR A 602 6.45 6.63 -23.10
C THR A 602 5.28 6.07 -23.93
N GLU A 603 4.47 5.23 -23.30
CA GLU A 603 3.24 4.67 -23.86
C GLU A 603 2.03 5.32 -23.21
N LEU A 604 1.15 5.91 -24.00
CA LEU A 604 -0.17 6.35 -23.57
C LEU A 604 -1.20 5.30 -24.01
N SER A 605 -2.16 4.98 -23.14
CA SER A 605 -3.20 4.01 -23.44
C SER A 605 -4.27 4.60 -24.36
N ASP A 606 -4.41 4.06 -25.56
CA ASP A 606 -5.41 4.48 -26.55
C ASP A 606 -6.81 3.85 -26.28
N TYR A 607 -7.01 3.31 -25.08
CA TYR A 607 -8.33 2.88 -24.60
C TYR A 607 -9.13 4.06 -24.03
N TYR A 608 -8.47 5.08 -23.52
CA TYR A 608 -9.07 6.25 -22.89
C TYR A 608 -9.27 7.39 -23.87
N ASN A 609 -10.22 8.28 -23.57
CA ASN A 609 -10.49 9.46 -24.39
C ASN A 609 -9.49 10.57 -24.10
N TRP A 610 -8.74 10.99 -25.12
CA TRP A 610 -7.71 12.03 -24.99
C TRP A 610 -8.18 13.40 -25.48
N SER A 611 -7.58 14.45 -24.93
CA SER A 611 -7.76 15.84 -25.36
C SER A 611 -6.46 16.64 -25.25
N THR A 612 -6.31 17.61 -26.14
CA THR A 612 -5.23 18.62 -26.08
C THR A 612 -5.71 19.92 -25.42
N ALA A 613 -7.00 20.02 -25.07
CA ALA A 613 -7.58 21.18 -24.39
C ALA A 613 -7.27 21.17 -22.89
N VAL A 614 -7.21 22.38 -22.30
CA VAL A 614 -7.00 22.58 -20.85
C VAL A 614 -8.29 22.26 -20.10
N ASN A 615 -8.19 21.51 -19.00
CA ASN A 615 -9.30 21.03 -18.18
C ASN A 615 -10.43 20.35 -19.00
N PRO A 616 -10.14 19.31 -19.78
CA PRO A 616 -11.09 18.74 -20.72
C PRO A 616 -12.12 17.82 -20.02
N PRO A 617 -13.40 18.21 -19.87
CA PRO A 617 -14.36 17.44 -19.07
C PRO A 617 -14.56 16.02 -19.59
N GLY A 618 -14.43 15.01 -18.73
CA GLY A 618 -14.59 13.60 -19.08
C GLY A 618 -13.53 13.04 -20.04
N GLN A 619 -12.42 13.75 -20.27
CA GLN A 619 -11.28 13.31 -21.07
C GLN A 619 -9.98 13.54 -20.29
N TYR A 620 -8.90 12.86 -20.69
CA TYR A 620 -7.57 13.11 -20.15
C TYR A 620 -6.78 14.08 -20.99
N ASP A 621 -6.02 14.92 -20.31
CA ASP A 621 -5.19 15.93 -20.94
C ASP A 621 -3.84 15.33 -21.35
N THR A 622 -3.60 15.29 -22.66
CA THR A 622 -2.35 14.77 -23.25
C THR A 622 -1.10 15.48 -22.74
N GLN A 623 -1.13 16.80 -22.51
CA GLN A 623 0.04 17.53 -22.03
C GLN A 623 0.30 17.20 -20.56
N GLU A 624 -0.75 17.13 -19.76
CA GLU A 624 -0.67 16.85 -18.33
C GLU A 624 -0.01 15.49 -18.08
N ILE A 625 -0.60 14.43 -18.64
CA ILE A 625 -0.11 13.06 -18.46
C ILE A 625 1.32 12.90 -18.99
N THR A 626 1.61 13.49 -20.15
CA THR A 626 2.98 13.42 -20.70
C THR A 626 4.00 14.17 -19.85
N THR A 627 3.61 15.30 -19.25
CA THR A 627 4.54 16.06 -18.40
C THR A 627 4.90 15.25 -17.15
N HIS A 628 3.94 14.54 -16.56
CA HIS A 628 4.17 13.58 -15.49
C HIS A 628 5.13 12.44 -15.93
N GLU A 629 4.81 11.75 -17.03
CA GLU A 629 5.62 10.65 -17.55
C GLU A 629 7.06 11.05 -17.89
N PHE A 630 7.24 12.26 -18.42
CA PHE A 630 8.56 12.80 -18.69
C PHE A 630 9.42 12.94 -17.43
N GLY A 631 8.81 13.16 -16.25
CA GLY A 631 9.51 13.10 -14.98
C GLY A 631 10.20 11.75 -14.74
N HIS A 632 9.50 10.65 -15.03
CA HIS A 632 10.08 9.30 -14.93
C HIS A 632 11.17 9.06 -15.97
N ALA A 633 11.04 9.62 -17.16
CA ALA A 633 11.99 9.40 -18.25
C ALA A 633 13.42 9.85 -17.91
N PHE A 634 13.56 10.79 -16.97
CA PHE A 634 14.84 11.29 -16.50
C PHE A 634 15.14 11.02 -15.02
N GLY A 635 14.25 10.32 -14.29
CA GLY A 635 14.58 9.75 -12.97
C GLY A 635 13.74 10.20 -11.77
N LEU A 636 12.70 11.02 -11.92
CA LEU A 636 11.79 11.34 -10.81
C LEU A 636 10.86 10.16 -10.49
N LEU A 637 10.46 10.09 -9.22
CA LEU A 637 9.52 9.10 -8.70
C LEU A 637 8.18 9.75 -8.36
N ASP A 638 7.14 8.92 -8.39
CA ASP A 638 5.82 9.32 -7.94
C ASP A 638 5.79 9.70 -6.46
N LEU A 639 4.84 10.56 -6.14
CA LEU A 639 4.42 10.93 -4.79
C LEU A 639 2.90 10.74 -4.64
N TYR A 640 2.42 10.46 -3.42
CA TYR A 640 1.00 10.12 -3.19
C TYR A 640 0.36 10.79 -1.98
N GLY A 641 1.09 11.58 -1.20
CA GLY A 641 0.54 12.28 -0.05
C GLY A 641 -0.48 13.34 -0.47
N THR A 642 -1.37 13.74 0.43
CA THR A 642 -2.29 14.86 0.15
C THR A 642 -1.54 16.16 -0.09
N GLU A 643 -0.43 16.35 0.61
CA GLU A 643 0.51 17.48 0.43
C GLU A 643 1.28 17.41 -0.90
N ASP A 644 1.21 16.28 -1.60
CA ASP A 644 1.86 16.11 -2.91
C ASP A 644 0.90 16.39 -4.07
N ARG A 645 -0.40 16.57 -3.81
CA ARG A 645 -1.47 16.56 -4.83
C ARG A 645 -1.29 17.54 -5.98
N GLU A 646 -0.73 18.72 -5.71
CA GLU A 646 -0.51 19.74 -6.74
C GLU A 646 0.78 19.52 -7.55
N LYS A 647 1.69 18.65 -7.07
CA LYS A 647 2.95 18.37 -7.75
C LYS A 647 2.71 17.61 -9.06
N THR A 648 3.57 17.87 -10.03
CA THR A 648 3.56 17.19 -11.34
C THR A 648 3.75 15.68 -11.17
N MET A 649 4.63 15.29 -10.25
CA MET A 649 4.89 13.88 -9.94
C MET A 649 3.89 13.26 -8.98
N TYR A 650 2.77 13.92 -8.70
CA TYR A 650 1.68 13.27 -7.99
C TYR A 650 1.13 12.14 -8.84
N GLY A 651 1.09 10.93 -8.30
CA GLY A 651 0.65 9.77 -9.07
C GLY A 651 -0.79 9.91 -9.56
N TYR A 652 -1.66 10.66 -8.84
CA TYR A 652 -3.12 10.77 -9.12
C TYR A 652 -3.52 11.92 -10.09
N CYS A 653 -4.47 11.71 -11.03
CA CYS A 653 -4.95 12.63 -12.11
C CYS A 653 -6.41 12.40 -12.67
N ALA A 654 -7.45 13.10 -12.19
CA ALA A 654 -8.81 12.95 -12.75
C ALA A 654 -8.94 13.36 -14.24
N THR A 655 -10.00 12.90 -14.91
CA THR A 655 -10.46 13.54 -16.15
C THR A 655 -10.80 15.01 -15.89
N GLY A 656 -10.54 15.88 -16.85
CA GLY A 656 -10.82 17.32 -16.70
C GLY A 656 -9.81 18.07 -15.84
N GLU A 657 -8.74 17.44 -15.37
CA GLU A 657 -7.60 18.12 -14.76
C GLU A 657 -6.64 18.67 -15.83
N SER A 658 -5.74 19.56 -15.41
CA SER A 658 -4.60 20.05 -16.22
C SER A 658 -3.48 20.64 -15.36
N ARG A 659 -3.40 20.25 -14.08
CA ARG A 659 -2.47 20.84 -13.10
C ARG A 659 -1.02 20.52 -13.44
N ALA A 660 -0.75 19.29 -13.87
CA ALA A 660 0.58 18.85 -14.25
C ALA A 660 1.01 19.35 -15.65
N ARG A 661 0.29 20.32 -16.27
CA ARG A 661 0.87 21.10 -17.38
C ARG A 661 1.99 22.05 -16.94
N THR A 662 2.04 22.36 -15.64
CA THR A 662 3.02 23.23 -14.99
C THR A 662 3.77 22.48 -13.89
N LEU A 663 4.95 22.99 -13.51
CA LEU A 663 5.77 22.41 -12.44
C LEU A 663 5.59 23.17 -11.13
N GLU A 664 5.48 22.43 -10.03
CA GLU A 664 5.60 22.99 -8.68
C GLU A 664 7.06 23.23 -8.30
N PRO A 665 7.36 24.08 -7.28
CA PRO A 665 8.72 24.33 -6.84
C PRO A 665 9.51 23.06 -6.50
N ASP A 666 8.84 22.06 -5.94
CA ASP A 666 9.42 20.77 -5.58
C ASP A 666 9.79 19.92 -6.82
N ASP A 667 8.98 19.94 -7.89
CA ASP A 667 9.31 19.29 -9.16
C ASP A 667 10.56 19.93 -9.80
N ILE A 668 10.62 21.27 -9.77
CA ILE A 668 11.77 22.05 -10.26
C ILE A 668 13.03 21.73 -9.43
N ALA A 669 12.90 21.60 -8.11
CA ALA A 669 14.00 21.22 -7.24
C ALA A 669 14.52 19.81 -7.57
N GLY A 670 13.62 18.86 -7.86
CA GLY A 670 13.99 17.49 -8.23
C GLY A 670 14.82 17.40 -9.51
N ILE A 671 14.39 18.03 -10.61
CA ILE A 671 15.16 18.02 -11.87
C ILE A 671 16.48 18.80 -11.77
N ARG A 672 16.54 19.84 -10.94
CA ARG A 672 17.79 20.58 -10.66
C ARG A 672 18.75 19.79 -9.78
N TYR A 673 18.24 19.00 -8.85
CA TYR A 673 19.05 18.08 -8.06
C TYR A 673 19.71 17.03 -8.97
N LEU A 674 18.96 16.40 -9.87
CA LEU A 674 19.47 15.35 -10.76
C LEU A 674 20.49 15.86 -11.80
N TYR A 675 20.27 17.04 -12.38
CA TYR A 675 21.01 17.49 -13.57
C TYR A 675 21.77 18.81 -13.36
N GLY A 676 21.61 19.45 -12.21
CA GLY A 676 22.18 20.75 -11.91
C GLY A 676 21.45 21.91 -12.58
N LEU A 677 21.64 23.10 -12.02
CA LEU A 677 21.13 24.37 -12.54
C LEU A 677 21.94 24.80 -13.78
N VAL A 678 21.27 25.22 -14.85
CA VAL A 678 21.94 25.85 -16.01
C VAL A 678 22.06 27.35 -15.74
N GLY A 679 23.26 27.91 -15.84
CA GLY A 679 23.37 29.37 -15.88
C GLY A 679 24.71 29.97 -15.49
N ASP A 680 25.52 29.26 -14.69
CA ASP A 680 26.89 29.70 -14.37
C ASP A 680 27.81 29.32 -15.54
N MET A 681 27.78 30.16 -16.57
CA MET A 681 28.46 29.94 -17.84
C MET A 681 29.93 30.32 -17.75
N ASN A 682 30.25 31.30 -16.90
CA ASN A 682 31.61 31.77 -16.69
C ASN A 682 32.35 31.06 -15.52
N GLN A 683 31.65 30.18 -14.78
CA GLN A 683 32.16 29.39 -13.67
C GLN A 683 32.63 30.23 -12.48
N ASP A 684 31.98 31.37 -12.23
CA ASP A 684 32.26 32.27 -11.10
C ASP A 684 31.43 31.94 -9.84
N GLY A 685 30.52 30.96 -9.94
CA GLY A 685 29.65 30.51 -8.85
C GLY A 685 28.37 31.33 -8.69
N SER A 686 28.07 32.29 -9.57
CA SER A 686 26.88 33.13 -9.50
C SER A 686 26.20 33.27 -10.86
N ILE A 687 24.93 32.90 -10.97
CA ILE A 687 24.16 33.12 -12.22
C ILE A 687 23.70 34.56 -12.31
N ASN A 688 24.36 35.34 -13.15
CA ASN A 688 24.17 36.77 -13.26
C ASN A 688 24.37 37.29 -14.69
N ILE A 689 24.34 38.61 -14.86
CA ILE A 689 24.47 39.23 -16.20
C ILE A 689 25.82 38.96 -16.86
N LEU A 690 26.87 38.68 -16.09
CA LEU A 690 28.21 38.34 -16.59
C LEU A 690 28.20 37.02 -17.37
N ASP A 691 27.33 36.07 -17.02
CA ASP A 691 27.15 34.83 -17.79
C ASP A 691 26.61 35.11 -19.18
N LEU A 692 25.59 35.96 -19.27
CA LEU A 692 25.01 36.34 -20.57
C LEU A 692 26.00 37.15 -21.41
N LEU A 693 26.78 38.03 -20.79
CA LEU A 693 27.83 38.77 -21.49
C LEU A 693 28.94 37.85 -22.00
N TRP A 694 29.31 36.84 -21.21
CA TRP A 694 30.26 35.83 -21.65
C TRP A 694 29.70 35.02 -22.82
N MET A 695 28.45 34.54 -22.74
CA MET A 695 27.81 33.82 -23.86
C MET A 695 27.73 34.67 -25.13
N ALA A 696 27.38 35.96 -25.00
CA ALA A 696 27.34 36.89 -26.12
C ALA A 696 28.69 37.01 -26.85
N SER A 697 29.81 36.84 -26.13
CA SER A 697 31.17 36.90 -26.70
C SER A 697 31.53 35.67 -27.53
N VAL A 698 30.80 34.56 -27.38
CA VAL A 698 31.06 33.27 -28.04
C VAL A 698 29.92 32.83 -28.97
N MET A 699 29.02 33.75 -29.33
CA MET A 699 27.93 33.50 -30.28
C MET A 699 28.44 33.07 -31.66
N GLY A 700 27.69 32.16 -32.30
CA GLY A 700 28.02 31.58 -33.60
C GLY A 700 28.13 30.06 -33.55
N PRO A 701 28.66 29.44 -34.62
CA PRO A 701 28.85 27.99 -34.66
C PRO A 701 29.65 27.47 -33.47
N VAL A 702 29.25 26.34 -32.91
CA VAL A 702 29.91 25.77 -31.74
C VAL A 702 31.36 25.41 -32.02
N THR A 703 32.23 25.85 -31.11
CA THR A 703 33.66 25.56 -31.04
C THR A 703 33.95 24.87 -29.70
N PRO A 704 35.13 24.25 -29.50
CA PRO A 704 35.50 23.71 -28.19
C PRO A 704 35.41 24.72 -27.05
N GLN A 705 35.64 26.02 -27.32
CA GLN A 705 35.55 27.09 -26.33
C GLN A 705 34.11 27.53 -26.05
N SER A 706 33.20 27.43 -27.03
CA SER A 706 31.81 27.88 -26.93
C SER A 706 30.82 26.75 -26.63
N GLN A 707 31.30 25.51 -26.52
CA GLN A 707 30.46 24.32 -26.34
C GLN A 707 29.58 24.38 -25.08
N ILE A 708 30.07 24.96 -23.98
CA ILE A 708 29.28 25.13 -22.74
C ILE A 708 28.14 26.17 -22.90
N ALA A 709 28.25 27.08 -23.88
CA ALA A 709 27.23 28.08 -24.15
C ALA A 709 26.11 27.58 -25.08
N ASP A 710 26.30 26.46 -25.77
CA ASP A 710 25.24 25.79 -26.56
C ASP A 710 24.39 24.93 -25.62
N VAL A 711 23.60 25.62 -24.79
CA VAL A 711 22.78 24.99 -23.75
C VAL A 711 21.55 24.31 -24.36
N ASN A 712 21.18 24.59 -25.61
CA ASN A 712 20.08 23.91 -26.30
C ASN A 712 20.54 22.75 -27.23
N TYR A 713 21.86 22.55 -27.38
CA TYR A 713 22.48 21.52 -28.20
C TYR A 713 22.04 21.53 -29.67
N ASP A 714 21.90 22.72 -30.27
CA ASP A 714 21.57 22.92 -31.69
C ASP A 714 22.82 23.14 -32.56
N GLY A 715 24.01 23.27 -31.95
CA GLY A 715 25.29 23.47 -32.63
C GLY A 715 25.60 24.94 -32.95
N VAL A 716 24.79 25.89 -32.50
CA VAL A 716 24.97 27.34 -32.70
C VAL A 716 24.59 28.11 -31.44
N VAL A 717 25.56 28.74 -30.80
CA VAL A 717 25.30 29.64 -29.66
C VAL A 717 24.58 30.89 -30.15
N ASN A 718 23.32 31.05 -29.76
CA ASN A 718 22.47 32.14 -30.20
C ASN A 718 21.54 32.68 -29.10
N ILE A 719 20.60 33.56 -29.46
CA ILE A 719 19.71 34.21 -28.50
C ILE A 719 18.84 33.21 -27.72
N LEU A 720 18.53 32.03 -28.29
CA LEU A 720 17.76 30.99 -27.62
C LEU A 720 18.53 30.40 -26.44
N ASP A 721 19.85 30.24 -26.57
CA ASP A 721 20.72 29.81 -25.48
C ASP A 721 20.77 30.86 -24.37
N LEU A 722 20.95 32.13 -24.74
CA LEU A 722 20.98 33.24 -23.79
C LEU A 722 19.66 33.33 -23.02
N LEU A 723 18.50 33.15 -23.67
CA LEU A 723 17.20 33.20 -23.00
C LEU A 723 17.04 32.09 -21.96
N ARG A 724 17.58 30.90 -22.22
CA ARG A 724 17.57 29.78 -21.28
C ARG A 724 18.44 30.03 -20.05
N VAL A 725 19.54 30.76 -20.20
CA VAL A 725 20.38 31.18 -19.06
C VAL A 725 19.77 32.37 -18.33
N ALA A 726 19.18 33.31 -19.06
CA ALA A 726 18.58 34.52 -18.51
C ALA A 726 17.43 34.21 -17.55
N SER A 727 16.68 33.12 -17.79
CA SER A 727 15.60 32.69 -16.88
C SER A 727 16.08 32.30 -15.48
N ASN A 728 17.38 32.04 -15.31
CA ASN A 728 17.95 31.58 -14.05
C ASN A 728 18.80 32.64 -13.35
N ILE A 729 18.84 33.87 -13.85
CA ILE A 729 19.56 34.97 -13.19
C ILE A 729 19.02 35.18 -11.77
N GLY A 730 19.94 35.23 -10.80
CA GLY A 730 19.62 35.43 -9.40
C GLY A 730 19.12 34.17 -8.67
N VAL A 731 19.00 33.04 -9.37
CA VAL A 731 18.73 31.73 -8.74
C VAL A 731 20.04 31.21 -8.15
N GLN A 732 20.00 30.83 -6.88
CA GLN A 732 21.14 30.19 -6.20
C GLN A 732 21.14 28.68 -6.47
N GLN A 733 22.33 28.10 -6.61
CA GLN A 733 22.53 26.65 -6.78
C GLN A 733 22.14 25.87 -5.52
#